data_AF-A0A8S1ULQ2-F1
#
_entry.id   AF-A0A8S1ULQ2-F1
#
_cell.length_a   1.000
_cell.length_b   1.000
_cell.length_c   1.000
_cell.angle_alpha   90.00
_cell.angle_beta   90.00
_cell.angle_gamma   90.00
#
_symmetry.space_group_name_H-M   'P 1'
#
loop_
_entity.id
_entity.type
_entity.pdbx_description
1 polymer ?
#
loop_
_entity_poly.entity_id
_entity_poly.type
_entity_poly.pdbx_seq_one_letter_code
_entity_poly.pdbx_strand_id
1 'polypeptide(L)'
;MAQNKIHKRVAIFEAEGGSDKTWNGHRKDTMPIVEAFKELGWTAEPIFFRDEWKEAITKYVIENCDAYIPRINTGNLPNGEAVFNQALREMCAAGVVGTPHPDTLMKYDSKLSLVDLNKTPLSPADTVAYFKWDELVKNFPTSLTNGERVLKQNRGSTGEGIWRVQVAEGVQVVKGQALPLDTKIKCTEAVDNHVEHHTLESFFKLCEKYYRVEENFLIDMRFLPRIKEGEVRIFLMGTKPLFVIHKKPADKQDAFSATLFSGATYKYESPEAWPELIKFFTSCLQYLTDNLGDVETILDWTCDFILDTDENGKDKYWISEVNVSCIGFTNQLDIGIQQEMAFIIIYNYQGYINLHYICLISQIQKYLFCIMAQVRKLHRRVAIFEAEGGSDKTWNGHRKDTMPIVEAFKELGWTAEPIFFRDEWKEAITKYVIENCDAYIPRINTGNLPNGEAVFNQALREMCAAGVVGTPHPDTLMKYDSKLSLVDLNKTPLSPADTVAYFKWDELVKNFPTSLTNGERVLKQNRGSTGEGIWRVQVAEGVQVVKGQALPLDTKIKCTEAVDNHVEHHTLESFFKLCEKYYRVEENFLIDMRFLPRIKEGEVRIFLMGTKPLFVIHKKPADKQDAFSATLFSGATYKYESPEAWPELIKFFTSCLQYLTDNLGDVETILDWTCDFILDTDENGKDKYWISEVNVSCIGFTNQLDIGIQQEMAQELIRKVYKKKGTQ
;
A
#
# COMPACT_ATOMS: atom_id res chain seq x y z
N MET A 1 0.84 -16.83 -38.12
CA MET A 1 0.54 -16.71 -36.67
C MET A 1 1.87 -16.49 -35.98
N ALA A 2 2.10 -15.30 -35.43
CA ALA A 2 3.34 -15.01 -34.71
C ALA A 2 3.43 -15.94 -33.50
N GLN A 3 4.56 -16.61 -33.31
CA GLN A 3 4.85 -17.36 -32.09
C GLN A 3 4.86 -16.35 -30.94
N ASN A 4 3.82 -16.33 -30.10
CA ASN A 4 3.87 -15.56 -28.85
C ASN A 4 5.04 -16.09 -28.03
N LYS A 5 5.93 -15.18 -27.64
CA LYS A 5 7.08 -15.47 -26.78
C LYS A 5 6.53 -15.85 -25.41
N ILE A 6 6.84 -17.05 -24.93
CA ILE A 6 6.48 -17.47 -23.56
C ILE A 6 7.32 -16.65 -22.58
N HIS A 7 6.67 -15.94 -21.66
CA HIS A 7 7.34 -15.08 -20.68
C HIS A 7 7.76 -15.84 -19.40
N LYS A 8 7.11 -16.97 -19.11
CA LYS A 8 7.09 -17.68 -17.81
C LYS A 8 6.81 -16.73 -16.65
N ARG A 9 5.84 -15.83 -16.83
CA ARG A 9 5.52 -14.78 -15.85
C ARG A 9 4.05 -14.70 -15.50
N VAL A 10 3.75 -14.59 -14.21
CA VAL A 10 2.39 -14.49 -13.66
C VAL A 10 2.19 -13.18 -12.91
N ALA A 11 1.12 -12.45 -13.22
CA ALA A 11 0.69 -11.30 -12.44
C ALA A 11 -0.22 -11.74 -11.28
N ILE A 12 0.06 -11.33 -10.05
CA ILE A 12 -0.81 -11.57 -8.89
C ILE A 12 -1.46 -10.25 -8.51
N PHE A 13 -2.75 -10.07 -8.81
CA PHE A 13 -3.43 -8.81 -8.52
C PHE A 13 -3.76 -8.67 -7.04
N GLU A 14 -3.43 -7.53 -6.44
CA GLU A 14 -3.76 -7.15 -5.07
C GLU A 14 -4.42 -5.77 -5.00
N ALA A 15 -5.21 -5.55 -3.95
CA ALA A 15 -5.63 -4.20 -3.55
C ALA A 15 -4.64 -3.63 -2.53
N GLU A 16 -4.43 -2.32 -2.53
CA GLU A 16 -3.66 -1.64 -1.50
C GLU A 16 -4.43 -1.56 -0.18
N GLY A 17 -3.71 -1.69 0.94
CA GLY A 17 -4.32 -1.63 2.27
C GLY A 17 -5.27 -2.80 2.56
N GLY A 18 -5.87 -2.77 3.74
CA GLY A 18 -6.75 -3.84 4.24
C GLY A 18 -6.17 -4.56 5.46
N SER A 19 -7.06 -5.11 6.29
CA SER A 19 -6.68 -5.84 7.51
C SER A 19 -6.00 -7.19 7.25
N ASP A 20 -5.98 -7.65 6.00
CA ASP A 20 -5.41 -8.91 5.54
C ASP A 20 -3.94 -8.78 5.07
N LYS A 21 -3.39 -7.56 5.02
CA LYS A 21 -2.02 -7.28 4.60
C LYS A 21 -1.00 -7.49 5.73
N THR A 22 0.22 -7.81 5.33
CA THR A 22 1.39 -7.85 6.23
C THR A 22 2.36 -6.72 5.92
N TRP A 23 3.47 -6.66 6.67
CA TRP A 23 4.49 -5.63 6.56
C TRP A 23 5.15 -5.47 5.18
N ASN A 24 5.02 -6.46 4.30
CA ASN A 24 5.47 -6.34 2.92
C ASN A 24 4.41 -5.70 2.00
N GLY A 25 3.27 -5.23 2.53
CA GLY A 25 2.15 -4.67 1.77
C GLY A 25 1.25 -5.72 1.10
N HIS A 26 1.60 -6.99 1.23
CA HIS A 26 0.94 -8.11 0.55
C HIS A 26 0.14 -8.95 1.54
N ARG A 27 -0.85 -9.68 1.02
CA ARG A 27 -1.50 -10.76 1.78
C ARG A 27 -0.45 -11.78 2.21
N LYS A 28 -0.66 -12.37 3.39
CA LYS A 28 0.21 -13.41 3.98
C LYS A 28 0.53 -14.57 3.03
N ASP A 29 -0.35 -14.89 2.09
CA ASP A 29 -0.21 -15.98 1.12
C ASP A 29 0.40 -15.56 -0.22
N THR A 30 0.52 -14.26 -0.52
CA THR A 30 1.01 -13.80 -1.82
C THR A 30 2.48 -14.10 -2.02
N MET A 31 3.35 -13.74 -1.07
CA MET A 31 4.78 -14.07 -1.18
C MET A 31 5.08 -15.58 -1.19
N PRO A 32 4.38 -16.42 -0.40
CA PRO A 32 4.43 -17.87 -0.57
C PRO A 32 4.06 -18.36 -1.99
N ILE A 33 3.06 -17.77 -2.65
CA ILE A 33 2.73 -18.08 -4.05
C ILE A 33 3.88 -17.66 -4.97
N VAL A 34 4.46 -16.47 -4.76
CA VAL A 34 5.61 -15.99 -5.55
C VAL A 34 6.79 -16.96 -5.47
N GLU A 35 7.14 -17.42 -4.26
CA GLU A 35 8.23 -18.39 -4.10
C GLU A 35 7.89 -19.75 -4.74
N ALA A 36 6.63 -20.20 -4.66
CA ALA A 36 6.21 -21.44 -5.30
C ALA A 36 6.38 -21.41 -6.83
N PHE A 37 6.06 -20.30 -7.50
CA PHE A 37 6.34 -20.14 -8.94
C PHE A 37 7.84 -20.14 -9.23
N LYS A 38 8.63 -19.48 -8.39
CA LYS A 38 10.09 -19.40 -8.52
C LYS A 38 10.76 -20.76 -8.40
N GLU A 39 10.31 -21.61 -7.46
CA GLU A 39 10.76 -23.00 -7.33
C GLU A 39 10.49 -23.82 -8.60
N LEU A 40 9.44 -23.49 -9.36
CA LEU A 40 9.06 -24.14 -10.62
C LEU A 40 9.67 -23.45 -11.86
N GLY A 41 10.59 -22.49 -11.68
CA GLY A 41 11.27 -21.80 -12.78
C GLY A 41 10.41 -20.78 -13.52
N TRP A 42 9.35 -20.29 -12.88
CA TRP A 42 8.53 -19.17 -13.31
C TRP A 42 8.77 -17.95 -12.44
N THR A 43 8.40 -16.77 -12.94
CA THR A 43 8.38 -15.54 -12.14
C THR A 43 6.93 -15.20 -11.83
N ALA A 44 6.62 -14.83 -10.60
CA ALA A 44 5.36 -14.21 -10.28
C ALA A 44 5.61 -12.86 -9.60
N GLU A 45 4.79 -11.87 -9.92
CA GLU A 45 4.91 -10.52 -9.37
C GLU A 45 3.56 -10.00 -8.86
N PRO A 46 3.49 -9.50 -7.61
CA PRO A 46 2.31 -8.80 -7.13
C PRO A 46 2.11 -7.47 -7.88
N ILE A 47 0.86 -7.16 -8.25
CA ILE A 47 0.47 -5.95 -8.96
C ILE A 47 -0.71 -5.31 -8.22
N PHE A 48 -0.54 -4.08 -7.72
CA PHE A 48 -1.64 -3.37 -7.08
C PHE A 48 -2.57 -2.76 -8.14
N PHE A 49 -3.87 -3.05 -8.05
CA PHE A 49 -4.85 -2.51 -9.00
C PHE A 49 -5.52 -1.25 -8.45
N ARG A 50 -5.54 -0.20 -9.28
CA ARG A 50 -6.39 0.98 -9.12
C ARG A 50 -7.01 1.32 -10.47
N ASP A 51 -8.20 1.89 -10.45
CA ASP A 51 -8.92 2.26 -11.66
C ASP A 51 -8.11 3.22 -12.54
N GLU A 52 -7.41 4.18 -11.93
CA GLU A 52 -6.56 5.14 -12.65
C GLU A 52 -5.36 4.50 -13.38
N TRP A 53 -5.01 3.26 -13.02
CA TRP A 53 -3.88 2.52 -13.58
C TRP A 53 -4.31 1.42 -14.54
N LYS A 54 -5.61 1.26 -14.78
CA LYS A 54 -6.17 0.17 -15.58
C LYS A 54 -5.48 0.03 -16.94
N GLU A 55 -5.28 1.11 -17.68
CA GLU A 55 -4.66 1.07 -19.02
C GLU A 55 -3.19 0.63 -18.94
N ALA A 56 -2.44 1.16 -17.98
CA ALA A 56 -1.02 0.84 -17.81
C ALA A 56 -0.81 -0.61 -17.37
N ILE A 57 -1.60 -1.08 -16.39
CA ILE A 57 -1.56 -2.46 -15.90
C ILE A 57 -1.95 -3.43 -17.02
N THR A 58 -3.05 -3.16 -17.71
CA THR A 58 -3.55 -4.02 -18.80
C THR A 58 -2.49 -4.17 -19.89
N LYS A 59 -1.91 -3.06 -20.34
CA LYS A 59 -0.84 -3.09 -21.33
C LYS A 59 0.38 -3.88 -20.84
N TYR A 60 0.85 -3.60 -19.62
CA TYR A 60 2.02 -4.27 -19.05
C TYR A 60 1.82 -5.79 -18.96
N VAL A 61 0.68 -6.24 -18.44
CA VAL A 61 0.36 -7.66 -18.28
C VAL A 61 0.26 -8.35 -19.63
N ILE A 62 -0.39 -7.73 -20.62
CA ILE A 62 -0.48 -8.27 -21.99
C ILE A 62 0.91 -8.40 -22.64
N GLU A 63 1.82 -7.46 -22.40
CA GLU A 63 3.15 -7.43 -23.02
C GLU A 63 4.18 -8.32 -22.31
N ASN A 64 3.95 -8.71 -21.04
CA ASN A 64 4.98 -9.31 -20.18
C ASN A 64 4.55 -10.56 -19.42
N CYS A 65 3.26 -10.88 -19.35
CA CYS A 65 2.75 -11.98 -18.54
C CYS A 65 1.99 -13.00 -19.40
N ASP A 66 2.01 -14.24 -18.93
CA ASP A 66 1.33 -15.38 -19.54
C ASP A 66 0.01 -15.71 -18.84
N ALA A 67 -0.08 -15.39 -17.55
CA ALA A 67 -1.26 -15.65 -16.72
C ALA A 67 -1.43 -14.57 -15.64
N TYR A 68 -2.63 -14.50 -15.05
CA TYR A 68 -2.88 -13.72 -13.85
C TYR A 68 -3.64 -14.50 -12.77
N ILE A 69 -3.44 -14.09 -11.51
CA ILE A 69 -4.19 -14.57 -10.34
C ILE A 69 -4.85 -13.37 -9.65
N PRO A 70 -6.19 -13.29 -9.61
CA PRO A 70 -6.87 -12.24 -8.88
C PRO A 70 -6.88 -12.57 -7.38
N ARG A 71 -6.03 -11.91 -6.58
CA ARG A 71 -6.05 -11.95 -5.11
C ARG A 71 -6.58 -10.64 -4.50
N ILE A 72 -7.58 -10.08 -5.18
CA ILE A 72 -8.32 -8.88 -4.76
C ILE A 72 -9.67 -9.30 -4.21
N ASN A 73 -9.95 -8.93 -2.96
CA ASN A 73 -11.34 -8.88 -2.51
C ASN A 73 -11.98 -7.65 -3.18
N THR A 74 -12.93 -7.86 -4.07
CA THR A 74 -13.53 -6.78 -4.87
C THR A 74 -14.24 -5.72 -4.04
N GLY A 75 -14.68 -6.05 -2.81
CA GLY A 75 -15.21 -5.08 -1.85
C GLY A 75 -14.19 -4.06 -1.36
N ASN A 76 -12.89 -4.29 -1.55
CA ASN A 76 -11.83 -3.35 -1.21
C ASN A 76 -11.51 -2.35 -2.35
N LEU A 77 -12.16 -2.49 -3.51
CA LEU A 77 -11.98 -1.56 -4.63
C LEU A 77 -12.88 -0.32 -4.44
N PRO A 78 -12.34 0.91 -4.47
CA PRO A 78 -13.10 2.13 -4.16
C PRO A 78 -14.36 2.35 -5.01
N ASN A 79 -14.33 1.95 -6.28
CA ASN A 79 -15.45 2.10 -7.22
C ASN A 79 -16.09 0.74 -7.58
N GLY A 80 -15.87 -0.28 -6.76
CA GLY A 80 -16.31 -1.65 -7.03
C GLY A 80 -15.49 -2.35 -8.11
N GLU A 81 -16.01 -3.47 -8.62
CA GLU A 81 -15.26 -4.41 -9.46
C GLU A 81 -15.34 -4.17 -10.96
N ALA A 82 -16.17 -3.23 -11.43
CA ALA A 82 -16.49 -3.11 -12.85
C ALA A 82 -15.24 -2.83 -13.71
N VAL A 83 -14.41 -1.88 -13.28
CA VAL A 83 -13.16 -1.50 -13.96
C VAL A 83 -12.14 -2.63 -13.92
N PHE A 84 -12.01 -3.31 -12.77
CA PHE A 84 -11.14 -4.47 -12.62
C PHE A 84 -11.54 -5.62 -13.54
N ASN A 85 -12.83 -5.99 -13.54
CA ASN A 85 -13.37 -7.04 -14.41
C ASN A 85 -13.21 -6.70 -15.89
N GLN A 86 -13.33 -5.43 -16.28
CA GLN A 86 -13.04 -4.98 -17.64
C GLN A 86 -11.56 -5.19 -18.00
N ALA A 87 -10.63 -4.84 -17.10
CA ALA A 87 -9.21 -5.07 -17.31
C ALA A 87 -8.90 -6.57 -17.52
N LEU A 88 -9.46 -7.44 -16.67
CA LEU A 88 -9.29 -8.90 -16.80
C LEU A 88 -9.82 -9.42 -18.15
N ARG A 89 -10.97 -8.92 -18.62
CA ARG A 89 -11.52 -9.29 -19.93
C ARG A 89 -10.60 -8.89 -21.08
N GLU A 90 -10.03 -7.69 -21.02
CA GLU A 90 -9.09 -7.22 -22.04
C GLU A 90 -7.80 -8.07 -22.07
N MET A 91 -7.30 -8.46 -20.89
CA MET A 91 -6.15 -9.36 -20.76
C MET A 91 -6.46 -10.75 -21.34
N CYS A 92 -7.61 -11.34 -20.99
CA CYS A 92 -8.03 -12.63 -21.54
C CYS A 92 -8.25 -12.59 -23.05
N ALA A 93 -8.86 -11.51 -23.57
CA ALA A 93 -9.06 -11.32 -25.01
C ALA A 93 -7.72 -11.22 -25.79
N ALA A 94 -6.65 -10.77 -25.13
CA ALA A 94 -5.30 -10.71 -25.68
C ALA A 94 -4.50 -12.02 -25.51
N GLY A 95 -5.07 -13.04 -24.85
CA GLY A 95 -4.47 -14.36 -24.68
C GLY A 95 -3.76 -14.61 -23.35
N VAL A 96 -3.89 -13.70 -22.37
CA VAL A 96 -3.41 -13.95 -20.99
C VAL A 96 -4.36 -14.94 -20.31
N VAL A 97 -3.82 -16.01 -19.73
CA VAL A 97 -4.62 -17.04 -19.06
C VAL A 97 -5.16 -16.50 -17.74
N GLY A 98 -6.49 -16.45 -17.61
CA GLY A 98 -7.19 -16.02 -16.40
C GLY A 98 -7.68 -17.19 -15.56
N THR A 99 -7.31 -17.23 -14.28
CA THR A 99 -7.70 -18.33 -13.37
C THR A 99 -8.32 -17.76 -12.09
N PRO A 100 -9.64 -17.49 -12.05
CA PRO A 100 -10.64 -17.72 -13.08
C PRO A 100 -10.77 -16.59 -14.13
N HIS A 101 -11.40 -16.90 -15.26
CA HIS A 101 -11.90 -15.89 -16.21
C HIS A 101 -12.97 -15.02 -15.53
N PRO A 102 -13.02 -13.69 -15.75
CA PRO A 102 -13.95 -12.78 -15.08
C PRO A 102 -15.43 -13.17 -15.25
N ASP A 103 -15.81 -13.73 -16.40
CA ASP A 103 -17.20 -14.14 -16.64
C ASP A 103 -17.58 -15.43 -15.87
N THR A 104 -16.61 -16.31 -15.58
CA THR A 104 -16.83 -17.47 -14.69
C THR A 104 -16.98 -16.98 -13.25
N LEU A 105 -16.12 -16.02 -12.84
CA LEU A 105 -16.18 -15.41 -11.51
C LEU A 105 -17.58 -14.84 -11.24
N MET A 106 -18.13 -14.06 -12.16
CA MET A 106 -19.46 -13.43 -11.97
C MET A 106 -20.61 -14.43 -11.82
N LYS A 107 -20.56 -15.59 -12.49
CA LYS A 107 -21.63 -16.59 -12.41
C LYS A 107 -21.59 -17.38 -11.11
N TYR A 108 -20.38 -17.79 -10.70
CA TYR A 108 -20.20 -18.60 -9.50
C TYR A 108 -20.30 -17.79 -8.20
N ASP A 109 -19.78 -16.56 -8.19
CA ASP A 109 -19.74 -15.70 -6.99
C ASP A 109 -21.07 -14.95 -6.76
N SER A 110 -22.03 -15.07 -7.69
CA SER A 110 -23.38 -14.55 -7.50
C SER A 110 -24.23 -15.56 -6.75
N LYS A 111 -25.07 -15.08 -5.82
CA LYS A 111 -26.06 -15.94 -5.18
C LYS A 111 -27.11 -16.46 -6.18
N LEU A 112 -27.23 -15.86 -7.38
CA LEU A 112 -28.09 -16.38 -8.45
C LEU A 112 -27.78 -17.83 -8.81
N SER A 113 -26.54 -18.27 -8.59
CA SER A 113 -26.11 -19.66 -8.73
C SER A 113 -27.05 -20.65 -8.01
N LEU A 114 -27.62 -20.27 -6.86
CA LEU A 114 -28.59 -21.11 -6.13
C LEU A 114 -29.89 -21.31 -6.91
N VAL A 115 -30.34 -20.28 -7.63
CA VAL A 115 -31.54 -20.35 -8.48
C VAL A 115 -31.24 -21.13 -9.74
N ASP A 116 -30.08 -20.90 -10.37
CA ASP A 116 -29.66 -21.63 -11.58
C ASP A 116 -29.50 -23.13 -11.31
N LEU A 117 -29.17 -23.52 -10.08
CA LEU A 117 -29.06 -24.91 -9.65
C LEU A 117 -30.36 -25.53 -9.12
N ASN A 118 -31.49 -24.81 -9.07
CA ASN A 118 -32.72 -25.28 -8.40
C ASN A 118 -33.41 -26.48 -9.09
N LYS A 119 -33.00 -26.83 -10.32
CA LYS A 119 -33.46 -28.04 -11.02
C LYS A 119 -32.52 -29.24 -10.87
N THR A 120 -31.50 -29.10 -10.04
CA THR A 120 -30.48 -30.12 -9.79
C THR A 120 -30.61 -30.64 -8.34
N PRO A 121 -29.89 -31.72 -7.98
CA PRO A 121 -29.82 -32.17 -6.59
C PRO A 121 -29.14 -31.17 -5.63
N LEU A 122 -28.55 -30.07 -6.13
CA LEU A 122 -27.72 -29.16 -5.35
C LEU A 122 -28.47 -28.00 -4.70
N SER A 123 -29.66 -27.62 -5.19
CA SER A 123 -30.43 -26.50 -4.63
C SER A 123 -31.93 -26.84 -4.53
N PRO A 124 -32.64 -26.41 -3.47
CA PRO A 124 -34.07 -26.64 -3.36
C PRO A 124 -34.85 -26.08 -4.54
N ALA A 125 -35.78 -26.87 -5.08
CA ALA A 125 -36.56 -26.52 -6.28
C ALA A 125 -37.47 -25.28 -6.14
N ASP A 126 -37.73 -24.83 -4.92
CA ASP A 126 -38.49 -23.62 -4.60
C ASP A 126 -37.60 -22.42 -4.26
N THR A 127 -36.33 -22.44 -4.70
CA THR A 127 -35.41 -21.30 -4.63
C THR A 127 -35.64 -20.40 -5.83
N VAL A 128 -35.98 -19.13 -5.60
CA VAL A 128 -36.36 -18.17 -6.66
C VAL A 128 -35.67 -16.82 -6.45
N ALA A 129 -35.44 -16.08 -7.54
CA ALA A 129 -34.97 -14.69 -7.49
C ALA A 129 -36.10 -13.72 -7.85
N TYR A 130 -36.15 -12.59 -7.15
CA TYR A 130 -37.02 -11.46 -7.44
C TYR A 130 -36.16 -10.30 -7.96
N PHE A 131 -36.18 -10.09 -9.27
CA PHE A 131 -35.41 -9.02 -9.92
C PHE A 131 -36.12 -7.67 -9.81
N LYS A 132 -37.44 -7.69 -9.68
CA LYS A 132 -38.26 -6.48 -9.56
C LYS A 132 -38.96 -6.44 -8.20
N TRP A 133 -39.07 -5.23 -7.67
CA TRP A 133 -39.80 -4.95 -6.44
C TRP A 133 -41.22 -5.55 -6.43
N ASP A 134 -41.98 -5.32 -7.52
CA ASP A 134 -43.35 -5.81 -7.64
C ASP A 134 -43.46 -7.35 -7.64
N GLU A 135 -42.41 -8.05 -8.10
CA GLU A 135 -42.36 -9.51 -8.07
C GLU A 135 -42.21 -10.04 -6.63
N LEU A 136 -41.34 -9.42 -5.83
CA LEU A 136 -41.17 -9.75 -4.41
C LEU A 136 -42.50 -9.55 -3.66
N VAL A 137 -43.09 -8.36 -3.75
CA VAL A 137 -44.31 -7.99 -3.01
C VAL A 137 -45.48 -8.90 -3.38
N LYS A 138 -45.57 -9.30 -4.65
CA LYS A 138 -46.63 -10.20 -5.12
C LYS A 138 -46.43 -11.65 -4.70
N ASN A 139 -45.20 -12.17 -4.78
CA ASN A 139 -44.96 -13.62 -4.73
C ASN A 139 -44.46 -14.11 -3.36
N PHE A 140 -43.65 -13.32 -2.65
CA PHE A 140 -43.09 -13.71 -1.36
C PHE A 140 -44.14 -14.02 -0.28
N PRO A 141 -45.26 -13.26 -0.16
CA PRO A 141 -46.31 -13.59 0.81
C PRO A 141 -46.92 -14.98 0.61
N THR A 142 -46.99 -15.45 -0.64
CA THR A 142 -47.44 -16.82 -0.97
C THR A 142 -46.35 -17.84 -0.66
N SER A 143 -45.09 -17.54 -0.99
CA SER A 143 -43.93 -18.39 -0.71
C SER A 143 -43.80 -18.72 0.78
N LEU A 144 -43.97 -17.71 1.65
CA LEU A 144 -43.91 -17.82 3.11
C LEU A 144 -44.98 -18.74 3.73
N THR A 145 -46.05 -19.06 2.99
CA THR A 145 -47.05 -20.04 3.44
C THR A 145 -46.55 -21.48 3.43
N ASN A 146 -45.42 -21.76 2.75
CA ASN A 146 -44.81 -23.08 2.69
C ASN A 146 -43.91 -23.39 3.90
N GLY A 147 -43.72 -22.42 4.80
CA GLY A 147 -42.82 -22.51 5.94
C GLY A 147 -41.88 -21.31 6.01
N GLU A 148 -40.95 -21.35 6.96
CA GLU A 148 -39.96 -20.30 7.13
C GLU A 148 -39.09 -20.14 5.87
N ARG A 149 -38.77 -18.89 5.53
CA ARG A 149 -37.99 -18.53 4.34
C ARG A 149 -36.72 -17.80 4.73
N VAL A 150 -35.74 -17.81 3.84
CA VAL A 150 -34.52 -17.01 3.94
C VAL A 150 -34.46 -16.11 2.72
N LEU A 151 -34.53 -14.80 2.94
CA LEU A 151 -34.29 -13.79 1.91
C LEU A 151 -32.83 -13.36 1.93
N LYS A 152 -32.18 -13.34 0.76
CA LYS A 152 -30.75 -13.01 0.62
C LYS A 152 -30.56 -11.96 -0.46
N GLN A 153 -29.84 -10.87 -0.17
CA GLN A 153 -29.36 -9.97 -1.24
C GLN A 153 -28.25 -10.63 -2.06
N ASN A 154 -28.21 -10.34 -3.36
CA ASN A 154 -27.20 -10.89 -4.27
C ASN A 154 -25.77 -10.59 -3.77
N ARG A 155 -25.45 -9.31 -3.63
CA ARG A 155 -24.12 -8.84 -3.24
C ARG A 155 -24.12 -8.43 -1.76
N GLY A 156 -23.29 -9.09 -0.97
CA GLY A 156 -23.18 -8.85 0.47
C GLY A 156 -22.36 -9.95 1.12
N SER A 157 -21.48 -9.56 2.05
CA SER A 157 -20.64 -10.46 2.83
C SER A 157 -21.10 -10.53 4.28
N THR A 158 -20.56 -11.48 5.04
CA THR A 158 -20.68 -11.50 6.52
C THR A 158 -22.11 -11.47 7.07
N GLY A 159 -23.07 -12.01 6.32
CA GLY A 159 -24.48 -12.10 6.74
C GLY A 159 -25.34 -10.86 6.44
N GLU A 160 -24.77 -9.79 5.85
CA GLU A 160 -25.53 -8.58 5.55
C GLU A 160 -26.65 -8.85 4.55
N GLY A 161 -27.87 -8.42 4.87
CA GLY A 161 -29.03 -8.58 3.99
C GLY A 161 -29.45 -10.03 3.78
N ILE A 162 -29.16 -10.89 4.74
CA ILE A 162 -29.67 -12.26 4.84
C ILE A 162 -30.63 -12.34 6.03
N TRP A 163 -31.90 -12.62 5.74
CA TRP A 163 -33.00 -12.59 6.71
C TRP A 163 -33.73 -13.91 6.74
N ARG A 164 -33.78 -14.57 7.91
CA ARG A 164 -34.74 -15.65 8.18
C ARG A 164 -36.09 -15.00 8.50
N VAL A 165 -37.14 -15.36 7.78
CA VAL A 165 -38.47 -14.77 7.87
C VAL A 165 -39.50 -15.84 8.23
N GLN A 166 -40.28 -15.57 9.26
CA GLN A 166 -41.17 -16.52 9.90
C GLN A 166 -42.51 -15.85 10.15
N VAL A 167 -43.62 -16.55 9.88
CA VAL A 167 -44.94 -16.07 10.30
C VAL A 167 -45.02 -16.09 11.83
N ALA A 168 -45.53 -15.01 12.44
CA ALA A 168 -45.66 -14.95 13.90
C ALA A 168 -46.65 -16.00 14.44
N GLU A 169 -46.44 -16.41 15.69
CA GLU A 169 -47.30 -17.38 16.36
C GLU A 169 -48.76 -16.88 16.43
N GLY A 170 -49.72 -17.80 16.19
CA GLY A 170 -51.16 -17.50 16.24
C GLY A 170 -51.76 -16.98 14.92
N VAL A 171 -50.97 -16.69 13.90
CA VAL A 171 -51.46 -16.34 12.56
C VAL A 171 -51.93 -17.60 11.82
N GLN A 172 -53.14 -17.57 11.26
CA GLN A 172 -53.66 -18.66 10.43
C GLN A 172 -53.03 -18.62 9.04
N VAL A 173 -52.38 -19.73 8.63
CA VAL A 173 -51.72 -19.85 7.33
C VAL A 173 -52.45 -20.87 6.47
N VAL A 174 -52.95 -20.45 5.31
CA VAL A 174 -53.51 -21.34 4.29
C VAL A 174 -52.47 -21.47 3.18
N LYS A 175 -51.90 -22.68 3.02
CA LYS A 175 -50.85 -22.95 2.04
C LYS A 175 -51.28 -22.56 0.62
N GLY A 176 -50.47 -21.74 -0.05
CA GLY A 176 -50.72 -21.26 -1.42
C GLY A 176 -51.60 -20.02 -1.53
N GLN A 177 -52.15 -19.50 -0.42
CA GLN A 177 -52.90 -18.24 -0.41
C GLN A 177 -52.01 -17.11 0.13
N ALA A 178 -51.80 -16.04 -0.66
CA ALA A 178 -50.97 -14.90 -0.26
C ALA A 178 -51.38 -14.34 1.10
N LEU A 179 -50.39 -14.16 1.99
CA LEU A 179 -50.59 -13.53 3.29
C LEU A 179 -50.91 -12.03 3.14
N PRO A 180 -51.87 -11.47 3.90
CA PRO A 180 -52.13 -10.03 3.95
C PRO A 180 -50.88 -9.22 4.35
N LEU A 181 -50.71 -8.00 3.82
CA LEU A 181 -49.53 -7.17 4.11
C LEU A 181 -49.39 -6.73 5.58
N ASP A 182 -50.49 -6.73 6.34
CA ASP A 182 -50.51 -6.48 7.78
C ASP A 182 -50.18 -7.73 8.63
N THR A 183 -49.91 -8.87 7.99
CA THR A 183 -49.48 -10.11 8.66
C THR A 183 -48.21 -9.86 9.48
N LYS A 184 -48.27 -10.21 10.77
CA LYS A 184 -47.12 -10.14 11.68
C LYS A 184 -46.12 -11.25 11.38
N ILE A 185 -44.85 -10.89 11.30
CA ILE A 185 -43.73 -11.78 11.04
C ILE A 185 -42.60 -11.54 12.04
N LYS A 186 -41.79 -12.58 12.25
CA LYS A 186 -40.53 -12.54 12.97
C LYS A 186 -39.40 -12.67 11.96
N CYS A 187 -38.44 -11.76 12.04
CA CYS A 187 -37.29 -11.69 11.15
C CYS A 187 -36.00 -11.80 11.97
N THR A 188 -35.05 -12.62 11.54
CA THR A 188 -33.72 -12.72 12.16
C THR A 188 -32.66 -12.40 11.11
N GLU A 189 -31.82 -11.37 11.34
CA GLU A 189 -30.72 -11.04 10.43
C GLU A 189 -29.48 -11.89 10.70
N ALA A 190 -28.78 -12.34 9.66
CA ALA A 190 -27.61 -13.20 9.81
C ALA A 190 -26.36 -12.47 10.33
N VAL A 191 -26.31 -11.13 10.32
CA VAL A 191 -25.13 -10.36 10.75
C VAL A 191 -24.73 -10.69 12.19
N ASP A 192 -25.72 -10.67 13.10
CA ASP A 192 -25.52 -10.83 14.54
C ASP A 192 -26.59 -11.73 15.19
N ASN A 193 -27.51 -12.29 14.40
CA ASN A 193 -28.69 -13.04 14.83
C ASN A 193 -29.69 -12.21 15.65
N HIS A 194 -29.72 -10.88 15.51
CA HIS A 194 -30.76 -10.09 16.15
C HIS A 194 -32.14 -10.41 15.56
N VAL A 195 -33.17 -10.27 16.40
CA VAL A 195 -34.56 -10.57 16.05
C VAL A 195 -35.36 -9.27 15.99
N GLU A 196 -36.10 -9.09 14.89
CA GLU A 196 -37.05 -8.01 14.70
C GLU A 196 -38.46 -8.55 14.45
N HIS A 197 -39.46 -7.78 14.84
CA HIS A 197 -40.87 -8.07 14.60
C HIS A 197 -41.46 -7.02 13.69
N HIS A 198 -42.06 -7.46 12.59
CA HIS A 198 -42.54 -6.61 11.52
C HIS A 198 -43.95 -7.01 11.08
N THR A 199 -44.62 -6.15 10.33
CA THR A 199 -45.62 -6.60 9.36
C THR A 199 -44.92 -6.93 8.05
N LEU A 200 -45.54 -7.72 7.17
CA LEU A 200 -45.00 -7.93 5.81
C LEU A 200 -44.75 -6.58 5.10
N GLU A 201 -45.65 -5.62 5.27
CA GLU A 201 -45.48 -4.26 4.72
C GLU A 201 -44.25 -3.52 5.26
N SER A 202 -44.03 -3.53 6.59
CA SER A 202 -42.89 -2.81 7.19
C SER A 202 -41.57 -3.47 6.84
N PHE A 203 -41.53 -4.81 6.76
CA PHE A 203 -40.35 -5.54 6.32
C PHE A 203 -40.04 -5.31 4.84
N PHE A 204 -41.05 -5.23 3.98
CA PHE A 204 -40.85 -4.81 2.60
C PHE A 204 -40.23 -3.40 2.50
N LYS A 205 -40.71 -2.43 3.27
CA LYS A 205 -40.06 -1.10 3.32
C LYS A 205 -38.58 -1.17 3.71
N LEU A 206 -38.20 -2.10 4.60
CA LEU A 206 -36.80 -2.37 4.94
C LEU A 206 -36.02 -2.96 3.75
N CYS A 207 -36.63 -3.86 2.97
CA CYS A 207 -36.01 -4.50 1.81
C CYS A 207 -35.83 -3.58 0.60
N GLU A 208 -36.54 -2.45 0.49
CA GLU A 208 -36.42 -1.51 -0.65
C GLU A 208 -34.97 -1.07 -0.89
N LYS A 209 -34.17 -0.95 0.17
CA LYS A 209 -32.75 -0.56 0.07
C LYS A 209 -31.94 -1.48 -0.85
N TYR A 210 -32.32 -2.76 -0.95
CA TYR A 210 -31.64 -3.75 -1.78
C TYR A 210 -31.93 -3.57 -3.28
N TYR A 211 -32.93 -2.78 -3.67
CA TYR A 211 -33.26 -2.52 -5.08
C TYR A 211 -32.77 -1.14 -5.58
N ARG A 212 -32.06 -0.37 -4.75
CA ARG A 212 -31.58 0.99 -5.09
C ARG A 212 -30.27 1.01 -5.87
N VAL A 213 -29.65 -0.15 -6.08
CA VAL A 213 -28.39 -0.33 -6.81
C VAL A 213 -28.69 -1.12 -8.09
N GLU A 214 -28.11 -0.71 -9.22
CA GLU A 214 -28.27 -1.41 -10.50
C GLU A 214 -27.86 -2.90 -10.37
N GLU A 215 -28.57 -3.78 -11.07
CA GLU A 215 -28.34 -5.25 -11.11
C GLU A 215 -28.50 -6.01 -9.77
N ASN A 216 -29.09 -5.41 -8.73
CA ASN A 216 -29.36 -6.11 -7.48
C ASN A 216 -30.75 -6.79 -7.45
N PHE A 217 -30.86 -7.88 -6.69
CA PHE A 217 -32.08 -8.70 -6.54
C PHE A 217 -32.07 -9.44 -5.20
N LEU A 218 -33.24 -9.93 -4.79
CA LEU A 218 -33.38 -10.79 -3.62
C LEU A 218 -33.65 -12.24 -4.02
N ILE A 219 -33.01 -13.17 -3.32
CA ILE A 219 -33.26 -14.61 -3.43
C ILE A 219 -34.12 -15.05 -2.27
N ASP A 220 -35.12 -15.85 -2.58
CA ASP A 220 -36.02 -16.50 -1.63
C ASP A 220 -35.77 -18.01 -1.64
N MET A 221 -35.27 -18.53 -0.52
CA MET A 221 -34.94 -19.94 -0.31
C MET A 221 -35.67 -20.45 0.93
N ARG A 222 -36.06 -21.73 0.97
CA ARG A 222 -36.60 -22.32 2.22
C ARG A 222 -35.57 -22.27 3.34
N PHE A 223 -36.03 -22.08 4.58
CA PHE A 223 -35.16 -22.27 5.74
C PHE A 223 -34.80 -23.75 5.91
N LEU A 224 -33.54 -24.04 6.21
CA LEU A 224 -33.01 -25.38 6.40
C LEU A 224 -32.69 -25.59 7.90
N PRO A 225 -33.55 -26.27 8.68
CA PRO A 225 -33.44 -26.30 10.15
C PRO A 225 -32.17 -26.96 10.69
N ARG A 226 -31.58 -27.89 9.93
CA ARG A 226 -30.33 -28.56 10.31
C ARG A 226 -29.10 -27.64 10.18
N ILE A 227 -29.25 -26.36 9.81
CA ILE A 227 -28.20 -25.35 10.00
C ILE A 227 -27.72 -25.27 11.46
N LYS A 228 -28.55 -25.68 12.43
CA LYS A 228 -28.13 -25.84 13.84
C LYS A 228 -27.02 -26.87 14.05
N GLU A 229 -26.91 -27.87 13.17
CA GLU A 229 -25.80 -28.83 13.16
C GLU A 229 -24.54 -28.22 12.55
N GLY A 230 -24.69 -27.16 11.76
CA GLY A 230 -23.63 -26.38 11.12
C GLY A 230 -23.74 -26.37 9.61
N GLU A 231 -23.03 -25.42 9.01
CA GLU A 231 -22.74 -25.36 7.58
C GLU A 231 -21.38 -26.01 7.31
N VAL A 232 -21.25 -26.77 6.23
CA VAL A 232 -20.03 -27.48 5.86
C VAL A 232 -19.47 -26.88 4.58
N ARG A 233 -18.31 -26.23 4.67
CA ARG A 233 -17.60 -25.63 3.52
C ARG A 233 -16.52 -26.57 3.02
N ILE A 234 -16.55 -26.89 1.73
CA ILE A 234 -15.46 -27.59 1.05
C ILE A 234 -14.55 -26.53 0.43
N PHE A 235 -13.24 -26.57 0.73
CA PHE A 235 -12.23 -25.79 0.01
C PHE A 235 -11.63 -26.62 -1.13
N LEU A 236 -11.59 -26.03 -2.32
CA LEU A 236 -11.19 -26.69 -3.56
C LEU A 236 -10.02 -25.97 -4.22
N MET A 237 -9.14 -26.77 -4.83
CA MET A 237 -8.12 -26.33 -5.76
C MET A 237 -8.36 -27.07 -7.09
N GLY A 238 -8.78 -26.34 -8.13
CA GLY A 238 -9.46 -26.94 -9.28
C GLY A 238 -10.68 -27.75 -8.80
N THR A 239 -10.77 -29.02 -9.20
CA THR A 239 -11.84 -29.93 -8.75
C THR A 239 -11.47 -30.77 -7.52
N LYS A 240 -10.26 -30.58 -6.96
CA LYS A 240 -9.74 -31.37 -5.85
C LYS A 240 -10.11 -30.75 -4.49
N PRO A 241 -10.85 -31.46 -3.62
CA PRO A 241 -11.07 -31.03 -2.24
C PRO A 241 -9.77 -31.10 -1.45
N LEU A 242 -9.39 -30.03 -0.74
CA LEU A 242 -8.18 -30.00 0.09
C LEU A 242 -8.49 -30.11 1.57
N PHE A 243 -9.49 -29.40 2.05
CA PHE A 243 -9.95 -29.47 3.44
C PHE A 243 -11.42 -29.03 3.55
N VAL A 244 -12.02 -29.33 4.69
CA VAL A 244 -13.40 -29.01 5.02
C VAL A 244 -13.42 -28.09 6.24
N ILE A 245 -14.31 -27.11 6.24
CA ILE A 245 -14.59 -26.25 7.40
C ILE A 245 -16.01 -26.52 7.86
N HIS A 246 -16.17 -27.08 9.05
CA HIS A 246 -17.47 -27.20 9.70
C HIS A 246 -17.73 -25.93 10.54
N LYS A 247 -18.70 -25.13 10.11
CA LYS A 247 -19.06 -23.84 10.70
C LYS A 247 -20.35 -23.98 11.50
N LYS A 248 -20.25 -24.02 12.83
CA LYS A 248 -21.41 -24.18 13.70
C LYS A 248 -21.90 -22.83 14.22
N PRO A 249 -23.17 -22.42 13.96
CA PRO A 249 -23.74 -21.19 14.49
C PRO A 249 -23.62 -21.06 16.01
N ALA A 250 -23.75 -19.83 16.51
CA ALA A 250 -23.76 -19.56 17.94
C ALA A 250 -24.87 -20.36 18.65
N ASP A 251 -24.58 -20.87 19.85
CA ASP A 251 -25.56 -21.59 20.67
C ASP A 251 -26.50 -20.58 21.38
N LYS A 252 -27.35 -19.93 20.58
CA LYS A 252 -28.34 -18.95 21.00
C LYS A 252 -29.68 -19.26 20.35
N GLN A 253 -30.76 -18.82 21.00
CA GLN A 253 -32.09 -18.92 20.45
C GLN A 253 -32.16 -18.18 19.09
N ASP A 254 -32.75 -18.82 18.10
CA ASP A 254 -32.91 -18.34 16.71
C ASP A 254 -31.64 -18.11 15.88
N ALA A 255 -30.46 -18.35 16.44
CA ALA A 255 -29.21 -18.24 15.69
C ALA A 255 -29.16 -19.25 14.53
N PHE A 256 -28.84 -18.74 13.35
CA PHE A 256 -28.70 -19.54 12.12
C PHE A 256 -27.49 -19.14 11.29
N SER A 257 -26.84 -18.01 11.61
CA SER A 257 -25.68 -17.55 10.87
C SER A 257 -24.41 -18.33 11.25
N ALA A 258 -23.72 -18.81 10.22
CA ALA A 258 -22.48 -19.57 10.33
C ALA A 258 -21.23 -18.69 10.15
N THR A 259 -21.33 -17.38 10.39
CA THR A 259 -20.20 -16.45 10.27
C THR A 259 -19.46 -16.25 11.60
N LEU A 260 -18.15 -15.99 11.57
CA LEU A 260 -17.40 -15.65 12.78
C LEU A 260 -17.94 -14.38 13.47
N PHE A 261 -18.38 -13.38 12.69
CA PHE A 261 -18.95 -12.13 13.21
C PHE A 261 -20.24 -12.35 14.02
N SER A 262 -21.04 -13.34 13.62
CA SER A 262 -22.26 -13.73 14.32
C SER A 262 -22.02 -14.66 15.51
N GLY A 263 -20.76 -14.98 15.83
CA GLY A 263 -20.36 -15.85 16.94
C GLY A 263 -20.32 -17.35 16.61
N ALA A 264 -20.21 -17.73 15.33
CA ALA A 264 -20.05 -19.14 14.95
C ALA A 264 -18.66 -19.68 15.33
N THR A 265 -18.55 -21.00 15.46
CA THR A 265 -17.29 -21.71 15.72
C THR A 265 -16.90 -22.54 14.51
N TYR A 266 -15.62 -22.50 14.14
CA TYR A 266 -15.11 -23.17 12.94
C TYR A 266 -14.18 -24.32 13.34
N LYS A 267 -14.40 -25.49 12.74
CA LYS A 267 -13.53 -26.66 12.86
C LYS A 267 -13.00 -27.02 11.48
N TYR A 268 -11.67 -27.14 11.36
CA TYR A 268 -11.01 -27.55 10.13
C TYR A 268 -10.76 -29.05 10.16
N GLU A 269 -11.16 -29.74 9.11
CA GLU A 269 -11.13 -31.19 8.99
C GLU A 269 -10.62 -31.60 7.61
N SER A 270 -10.18 -32.84 7.49
CA SER A 270 -9.80 -33.39 6.19
C SER A 270 -11.04 -33.86 5.40
N PRO A 271 -10.99 -33.94 4.06
CA PRO A 271 -12.10 -34.43 3.26
C PRO A 271 -12.57 -35.85 3.66
N GLU A 272 -11.66 -36.69 4.18
CA GLU A 272 -11.95 -38.05 4.64
C GLU A 272 -12.86 -38.11 5.87
N ALA A 273 -12.97 -37.00 6.61
CA ALA A 273 -13.95 -36.89 7.70
C ALA A 273 -15.40 -36.76 7.18
N TRP A 274 -15.58 -36.43 5.90
CA TRP A 274 -16.87 -36.18 5.26
C TRP A 274 -17.07 -37.00 3.97
N PRO A 275 -16.89 -38.33 3.99
CA PRO A 275 -16.78 -39.15 2.77
C PRO A 275 -18.05 -39.13 1.91
N GLU A 276 -19.23 -39.12 2.51
CA GLU A 276 -20.50 -39.10 1.77
C GLU A 276 -20.76 -37.73 1.11
N LEU A 277 -20.42 -36.63 1.79
CA LEU A 277 -20.50 -35.28 1.21
C LEU A 277 -19.53 -35.13 0.03
N ILE A 278 -18.28 -35.55 0.18
CA ILE A 278 -17.28 -35.47 -0.89
C ILE A 278 -17.71 -36.31 -2.10
N LYS A 279 -18.22 -37.52 -1.87
CA LYS A 279 -18.74 -38.40 -2.92
C LYS A 279 -19.94 -37.78 -3.64
N PHE A 280 -20.90 -37.24 -2.88
CA PHE A 280 -22.06 -36.54 -3.42
C PHE A 280 -21.63 -35.33 -4.27
N PHE A 281 -20.78 -34.47 -3.72
CA PHE A 281 -20.31 -33.27 -4.40
C PHE A 281 -19.57 -33.60 -5.70
N THR A 282 -18.66 -34.57 -5.66
CA THR A 282 -17.92 -35.04 -6.85
C THR A 282 -18.87 -35.52 -7.94
N SER A 283 -19.94 -36.25 -7.59
CA SER A 283 -20.95 -36.70 -8.55
C SER A 283 -21.78 -35.57 -9.17
N CYS A 284 -21.75 -34.37 -8.55
CA CYS A 284 -22.53 -33.20 -8.98
C CYS A 284 -21.71 -32.13 -9.72
N LEU A 285 -20.39 -32.31 -9.90
CA LEU A 285 -19.52 -31.35 -10.59
C LEU A 285 -20.01 -31.00 -12.01
N GLN A 286 -20.59 -31.98 -12.72
CA GLN A 286 -21.16 -31.76 -14.04
C GLN A 286 -22.36 -30.81 -14.00
N TYR A 287 -23.21 -30.86 -12.97
CA TYR A 287 -24.32 -29.92 -12.83
C TYR A 287 -23.83 -28.48 -12.65
N LEU A 288 -22.73 -28.28 -11.91
CA LEU A 288 -22.11 -26.95 -11.79
C LEU A 288 -21.60 -26.48 -13.16
N THR A 289 -20.92 -27.36 -13.89
CA THR A 289 -20.40 -27.07 -15.23
C THR A 289 -21.50 -26.66 -16.21
N ASP A 290 -22.58 -27.44 -16.25
CA ASP A 290 -23.68 -27.25 -17.21
C ASP A 290 -24.49 -25.96 -16.93
N ASN A 291 -24.57 -25.52 -15.67
CA ASN A 291 -25.42 -24.38 -15.28
C ASN A 291 -24.61 -23.09 -15.05
N LEU A 292 -23.39 -23.17 -14.52
CA LEU A 292 -22.61 -22.01 -14.10
C LEU A 292 -21.36 -21.75 -14.96
N GLY A 293 -20.94 -22.72 -15.77
CA GLY A 293 -19.73 -22.66 -16.61
C GLY A 293 -18.64 -23.61 -16.13
N ASP A 294 -17.58 -23.76 -16.92
CA ASP A 294 -16.58 -24.81 -16.70
C ASP A 294 -15.81 -24.67 -15.38
N VAL A 295 -16.02 -25.65 -14.49
CA VAL A 295 -15.41 -25.73 -13.17
C VAL A 295 -13.89 -25.95 -13.23
N GLU A 296 -13.36 -26.54 -14.31
CA GLU A 296 -11.92 -26.76 -14.47
C GLU A 296 -11.15 -25.45 -14.68
N THR A 297 -11.84 -24.36 -15.04
CA THR A 297 -11.25 -23.03 -15.20
C THR A 297 -11.05 -22.27 -13.89
N ILE A 298 -11.57 -22.80 -12.77
CA ILE A 298 -11.52 -22.15 -11.46
C ILE A 298 -10.30 -22.63 -10.68
N LEU A 299 -9.45 -21.70 -10.24
CA LEU A 299 -8.23 -22.02 -9.50
C LEU A 299 -8.54 -22.47 -8.07
N ASP A 300 -9.05 -21.57 -7.25
CA ASP A 300 -9.40 -21.81 -5.85
C ASP A 300 -10.81 -21.30 -5.56
N TRP A 301 -11.58 -22.11 -4.86
CA TRP A 301 -12.98 -21.81 -4.59
C TRP A 301 -13.51 -22.62 -3.42
N THR A 302 -14.68 -22.22 -2.93
CA THR A 302 -15.38 -22.90 -1.85
C THR A 302 -16.83 -23.13 -2.19
N CYS A 303 -17.37 -24.24 -1.69
CA CYS A 303 -18.78 -24.56 -1.81
C CYS A 303 -19.31 -24.94 -0.42
N ASP A 304 -20.39 -24.26 -0.02
CA ASP A 304 -20.97 -24.36 1.31
C ASP A 304 -22.25 -25.16 1.28
N PHE A 305 -22.41 -26.07 2.24
CA PHE A 305 -23.52 -27.00 2.32
C PHE A 305 -24.24 -26.91 3.65
N ILE A 306 -25.56 -26.95 3.60
CA ILE A 306 -26.41 -27.17 4.77
C ILE A 306 -27.04 -28.54 4.64
N LEU A 307 -27.02 -29.30 5.74
CA LEU A 307 -27.62 -30.63 5.79
C LEU A 307 -29.14 -30.55 5.77
N ASP A 308 -29.76 -31.61 5.27
CA ASP A 308 -31.20 -31.89 5.29
C ASP A 308 -31.38 -33.41 5.40
N THR A 309 -32.61 -33.89 5.52
CA THR A 309 -32.90 -35.33 5.61
C THR A 309 -33.75 -35.75 4.42
N ASP A 310 -33.32 -36.79 3.70
CA ASP A 310 -34.11 -37.37 2.60
C ASP A 310 -35.29 -38.20 3.12
N GLU A 311 -36.13 -38.68 2.19
CA GLU A 311 -37.32 -39.49 2.51
C GLU A 311 -36.99 -40.83 3.21
N ASN A 312 -35.74 -41.28 3.16
CA ASN A 312 -35.25 -42.51 3.77
C ASN A 312 -34.47 -42.26 5.08
N GLY A 313 -34.44 -41.02 5.57
CA GLY A 313 -33.72 -40.65 6.79
C GLY A 313 -32.21 -40.48 6.62
N LYS A 314 -31.70 -40.43 5.38
CA LYS A 314 -30.26 -40.19 5.10
C LYS A 314 -29.96 -38.70 4.98
N ASP A 315 -28.69 -38.36 5.18
CA ASP A 315 -28.21 -37.00 4.96
C ASP A 315 -28.38 -36.59 3.49
N LYS A 316 -28.93 -35.40 3.31
CA LYS A 316 -29.02 -34.69 2.05
C LYS A 316 -28.27 -33.36 2.20
N TYR A 317 -27.68 -32.86 1.12
CA TYR A 317 -26.87 -31.65 1.15
C TYR A 317 -27.41 -30.63 0.16
N TRP A 318 -27.63 -29.40 0.63
CA TRP A 318 -28.02 -28.27 -0.21
C TRP A 318 -26.93 -27.22 -0.21
N ILE A 319 -26.56 -26.71 -1.39
CA ILE A 319 -25.64 -25.58 -1.50
C ILE A 319 -26.30 -24.35 -0.87
N SER A 320 -25.59 -23.69 0.04
CA SER A 320 -25.99 -22.42 0.63
C SER A 320 -25.29 -21.22 0.00
N GLU A 321 -24.05 -21.41 -0.45
CA GLU A 321 -23.20 -20.39 -1.08
C GLU A 321 -22.06 -21.04 -1.87
N VAL A 322 -21.61 -20.38 -2.95
CA VAL A 322 -20.39 -20.71 -3.68
C VAL A 322 -19.54 -19.44 -3.74
N ASN A 323 -18.24 -19.56 -3.47
CA ASN A 323 -17.33 -18.41 -3.52
C ASN A 323 -16.10 -18.76 -4.37
N VAL A 324 -15.76 -17.90 -5.33
CA VAL A 324 -14.65 -18.10 -6.28
C VAL A 324 -13.71 -16.89 -6.36
N SER A 325 -13.98 -15.83 -5.60
CA SER A 325 -13.14 -14.65 -5.54
C SER A 325 -12.32 -14.59 -4.24
N CYS A 326 -10.99 -14.48 -4.37
CA CYS A 326 -10.05 -14.16 -3.29
C CYS A 326 -10.22 -14.97 -1.98
N ILE A 327 -10.27 -16.30 -2.09
CA ILE A 327 -10.51 -17.16 -0.92
C ILE A 327 -9.31 -17.14 0.03
N GLY A 328 -9.58 -17.06 1.34
CA GLY A 328 -8.55 -17.11 2.38
C GLY A 328 -8.16 -18.54 2.73
N PHE A 329 -6.89 -18.90 2.51
CA PHE A 329 -6.26 -20.15 2.95
C PHE A 329 -4.94 -19.92 3.71
N THR A 330 -4.75 -18.69 4.16
CA THR A 330 -3.53 -18.20 4.79
C THR A 330 -3.05 -19.02 6.00
N ASN A 331 -3.97 -19.67 6.72
CA ASN A 331 -3.64 -20.49 7.88
C ASN A 331 -3.32 -21.94 7.52
N GLN A 332 -3.30 -22.28 6.22
CA GLN A 332 -3.14 -23.62 5.66
C GLN A 332 -2.00 -23.66 4.62
N LEU A 333 -1.03 -22.75 4.71
CA LEU A 333 0.12 -22.70 3.80
C LEU A 333 1.06 -23.93 3.96
N ASP A 334 0.98 -24.62 5.08
CA ASP A 334 1.78 -25.80 5.42
C ASP A 334 1.38 -27.06 4.63
N ILE A 335 0.14 -27.14 4.14
CA ILE A 335 -0.35 -28.27 3.32
C ILE A 335 -0.08 -28.09 1.82
N GLY A 336 0.58 -27.00 1.41
CA GLY A 336 1.14 -26.85 0.06
C GLY A 336 0.21 -26.28 -1.01
N ILE A 337 -0.79 -25.50 -0.61
CA ILE A 337 -1.79 -24.88 -1.51
C ILE A 337 -1.12 -24.03 -2.59
N GLN A 338 -0.11 -23.24 -2.20
CA GLN A 338 0.65 -22.35 -3.08
C GLN A 338 1.44 -23.10 -4.16
N GLN A 339 1.96 -24.29 -3.86
CA GLN A 339 2.61 -25.14 -4.85
C GLN A 339 1.60 -25.75 -5.82
N GLU A 340 0.44 -26.21 -5.33
CA GLU A 340 -0.63 -26.75 -6.18
C GLU A 340 -1.18 -25.65 -7.12
N MET A 341 -1.37 -24.42 -6.62
CA MET A 341 -1.76 -23.26 -7.44
C MET A 341 -0.76 -23.01 -8.57
N ALA A 342 0.53 -22.93 -8.24
CA ALA A 342 1.58 -22.71 -9.23
C ALA A 342 1.61 -23.84 -10.27
N PHE A 343 1.44 -25.09 -9.83
CA PHE A 343 1.37 -26.25 -10.72
C PHE A 343 0.20 -26.17 -11.70
N ILE A 344 -1.02 -25.89 -11.22
CA ILE A 344 -2.22 -25.80 -12.07
C ILE A 344 -2.09 -24.70 -13.11
N ILE A 345 -1.57 -23.53 -12.73
CA ILE A 345 -1.42 -22.41 -13.67
C ILE A 345 -0.40 -22.74 -14.77
N ILE A 346 0.75 -23.32 -14.39
CA ILE A 346 1.77 -23.74 -15.35
C ILE A 346 1.21 -24.83 -16.28
N TYR A 347 0.43 -25.76 -15.73
CA TYR A 347 -0.22 -26.83 -16.46
C TYR A 347 -1.24 -26.31 -17.48
N ASN A 348 -2.14 -25.42 -17.05
CA ASN A 348 -3.17 -24.81 -17.90
C ASN A 348 -2.56 -23.99 -19.04
N TYR A 349 -1.41 -23.35 -18.82
CA TYR A 349 -0.71 -22.62 -19.87
C TYR A 349 -0.03 -23.54 -20.90
N GLN A 350 0.56 -24.66 -20.48
CA GLN A 350 1.36 -25.51 -21.38
C GLN A 350 0.52 -26.43 -22.27
N GLY A 351 -0.79 -26.58 -22.00
CA GLY A 351 -1.62 -27.61 -22.61
C GLY A 351 -1.14 -29.01 -22.22
N TYR A 352 -1.97 -30.04 -22.38
CA TYR A 352 -1.64 -31.42 -22.04
C TYR A 352 -0.42 -31.94 -22.83
N ILE A 353 0.80 -31.66 -22.35
CA ILE A 353 2.04 -32.26 -22.80
C ILE A 353 2.72 -32.85 -21.57
N ASN A 354 2.57 -34.18 -21.48
CA ASN A 354 3.32 -35.15 -20.69
C ASN A 354 4.39 -34.57 -19.73
N LEU A 355 4.00 -34.35 -18.47
CA LEU A 355 4.91 -34.02 -17.37
C LEU A 355 4.77 -35.05 -16.24
N HIS A 356 5.05 -36.30 -16.58
CA HIS A 356 5.11 -37.42 -15.62
C HIS A 356 6.40 -37.43 -14.77
N TYR A 357 7.15 -36.33 -14.65
CA TYR A 357 8.51 -36.36 -14.08
C TYR A 357 8.87 -35.27 -13.06
N ILE A 358 7.93 -34.46 -12.56
CA ILE A 358 8.24 -33.40 -11.57
C ILE A 358 7.82 -33.77 -10.13
N CYS A 359 7.19 -34.91 -9.90
CA CYS A 359 6.81 -35.33 -8.55
C CYS A 359 7.95 -36.01 -7.73
N LEU A 360 9.19 -36.07 -8.25
CA LEU A 360 10.31 -36.76 -7.58
C LEU A 360 11.42 -35.84 -7.07
N ILE A 361 11.42 -34.55 -7.43
CA ILE A 361 12.51 -33.61 -7.06
C ILE A 361 12.17 -32.78 -5.80
N SER A 362 10.89 -32.62 -5.46
CA SER A 362 10.45 -31.80 -4.31
C SER A 362 10.69 -32.45 -2.93
N GLN A 363 11.01 -33.76 -2.88
CA GLN A 363 11.31 -34.45 -1.62
C GLN A 363 12.80 -34.41 -1.21
N ILE A 364 13.72 -34.02 -2.11
CA ILE A 364 15.17 -34.06 -1.82
C ILE A 364 15.72 -32.71 -1.30
N GLN A 365 15.05 -31.58 -1.57
CA GLN A 365 15.54 -30.27 -1.12
C GLN A 365 15.17 -29.91 0.32
N LYS A 366 14.20 -30.62 0.93
CA LYS A 366 13.71 -30.34 2.30
C LYS A 366 14.69 -30.72 3.42
N TYR A 367 15.75 -31.48 3.11
CA TYR A 367 16.73 -31.96 4.11
C TYR A 367 18.07 -31.22 4.13
N LEU A 368 18.35 -30.34 3.16
CA LEU A 368 19.68 -29.69 3.08
C LEU A 368 19.75 -28.30 3.74
N PHE A 369 18.62 -27.69 4.09
CA PHE A 369 18.58 -26.32 4.62
C PHE A 369 18.78 -26.23 6.15
N CYS A 370 18.65 -27.35 6.87
CA CYS A 370 18.71 -27.38 8.33
C CYS A 370 20.11 -27.57 8.95
N ILE A 371 21.22 -27.53 8.17
CA ILE A 371 22.57 -27.86 8.69
C ILE A 371 23.59 -26.69 8.56
N MET A 372 23.19 -25.45 8.32
CA MET A 372 24.18 -24.34 8.34
C MET A 372 23.74 -23.14 9.18
N ALA A 373 23.90 -23.28 10.50
CA ALA A 373 23.93 -22.18 11.44
C ALA A 373 25.36 -22.01 12.02
N GLN A 374 25.73 -20.74 12.21
CA GLN A 374 26.84 -20.20 13.01
C GLN A 374 28.23 -20.03 12.37
N VAL A 375 28.27 -19.11 11.39
CA VAL A 375 29.10 -17.88 11.40
C VAL A 375 28.17 -16.80 10.79
N ARG A 376 28.14 -15.53 11.25
CA ARG A 376 27.32 -14.48 10.59
C ARG A 376 27.83 -14.27 9.16
N LYS A 377 27.30 -15.06 8.22
CA LYS A 377 27.55 -14.98 6.78
C LYS A 377 26.76 -13.78 6.26
N LEU A 378 27.36 -13.03 5.35
CA LEU A 378 26.69 -11.95 4.63
C LEU A 378 25.39 -12.48 3.99
N HIS A 379 24.24 -11.87 4.32
CA HIS A 379 22.94 -12.28 3.76
C HIS A 379 22.80 -11.91 2.28
N ARG A 380 23.56 -10.92 1.81
CA ARG A 380 23.45 -10.21 0.53
C ARG A 380 22.04 -9.70 0.29
N ARG A 381 21.40 -9.19 1.35
CA ARG A 381 20.01 -8.73 1.34
C ARG A 381 19.84 -7.32 1.88
N VAL A 382 19.05 -6.51 1.19
CA VAL A 382 18.77 -5.10 1.54
C VAL A 382 17.26 -4.89 1.69
N ALA A 383 16.84 -4.26 2.79
CA ALA A 383 15.48 -3.78 2.96
C ALA A 383 15.33 -2.36 2.39
N ILE A 384 14.35 -2.11 1.52
CA ILE A 384 14.03 -0.78 1.03
C ILE A 384 12.73 -0.34 1.70
N PHE A 385 12.79 0.60 2.64
CA PHE A 385 11.57 1.05 3.33
C PHE A 385 10.74 2.00 2.47
N GLU A 386 9.45 1.71 2.39
CA GLU A 386 8.42 2.45 1.66
C GLU A 386 7.24 2.79 2.61
N ALA A 387 6.45 3.79 2.23
CA ALA A 387 5.16 4.07 2.86
C ALA A 387 4.05 3.81 1.84
N GLU A 388 2.90 3.34 2.30
CA GLU A 388 1.74 3.09 1.44
C GLU A 388 1.10 4.42 1.00
N GLY A 389 0.59 4.45 -0.23
CA GLY A 389 -0.03 5.64 -0.79
C GLY A 389 0.95 6.79 -1.03
N GLY A 390 0.41 7.90 -1.55
CA GLY A 390 1.19 9.06 -1.97
C GLY A 390 1.17 9.29 -3.48
N SER A 391 1.31 10.56 -3.89
CA SER A 391 1.32 10.96 -5.30
C SER A 391 2.61 10.54 -6.04
N ASP A 392 3.60 10.03 -5.32
CA ASP A 392 4.89 9.55 -5.83
C ASP A 392 4.90 8.07 -6.20
N LYS A 393 3.81 7.32 -5.95
CA LYS A 393 3.70 5.88 -6.24
C LYS A 393 3.26 5.58 -7.66
N THR A 394 3.66 4.42 -8.16
CA THR A 394 3.21 3.86 -9.43
C THR A 394 2.33 2.64 -9.22
N TRP A 395 1.88 2.04 -10.32
CA TRP A 395 0.95 0.91 -10.32
C TRP A 395 1.41 -0.32 -9.54
N ASN A 396 2.70 -0.46 -9.29
CA ASN A 396 3.23 -1.52 -8.43
C ASN A 396 3.23 -1.15 -6.94
N GLY A 397 2.58 -0.06 -6.53
CA GLY A 397 2.54 0.42 -5.15
C GLY A 397 3.83 1.07 -4.65
N HIS A 398 4.88 1.10 -5.49
CA HIS A 398 6.19 1.62 -5.13
C HIS A 398 6.50 2.94 -5.84
N ARG A 399 7.47 3.67 -5.30
CA ARG A 399 8.05 4.80 -6.02
C ARG A 399 8.66 4.33 -7.35
N LYS A 400 8.63 5.20 -8.34
CA LYS A 400 9.20 4.96 -9.69
C LYS A 400 10.67 4.51 -9.66
N ASP A 401 11.43 4.86 -8.63
CA ASP A 401 12.84 4.50 -8.46
C ASP A 401 13.07 3.19 -7.69
N THR A 402 12.12 2.73 -6.87
CA THR A 402 12.28 1.56 -6.00
C THR A 402 12.56 0.27 -6.76
N MET A 403 11.75 -0.08 -7.76
CA MET A 403 11.97 -1.31 -8.53
C MET A 403 13.26 -1.27 -9.39
N PRO A 404 13.62 -0.14 -10.03
CA PRO A 404 14.95 0.02 -10.61
C PRO A 404 16.11 -0.22 -9.62
N ILE A 405 15.99 0.23 -8.37
CA ILE A 405 16.98 -0.07 -7.32
C ILE A 405 17.02 -1.57 -7.03
N VAL A 406 15.87 -2.23 -6.92
CA VAL A 406 15.79 -3.68 -6.71
C VAL A 406 16.51 -4.46 -7.81
N GLU A 407 16.27 -4.12 -9.07
CA GLU A 407 16.94 -4.78 -10.19
C GLU A 407 18.45 -4.48 -10.22
N ALA A 408 18.88 -3.27 -9.85
CA ALA A 408 20.31 -2.95 -9.73
C ALA A 408 21.04 -3.80 -8.67
N PHE A 409 20.41 -4.08 -7.51
CA PHE A 409 20.98 -5.02 -6.54
C PHE A 409 21.06 -6.45 -7.09
N LYS A 410 20.01 -6.88 -7.81
CA LYS A 410 19.93 -8.20 -8.42
C LYS A 410 21.01 -8.43 -9.47
N GLU A 411 21.30 -7.44 -10.30
CA GLU A 411 22.42 -7.45 -11.27
C GLU A 411 23.77 -7.69 -10.58
N LEU A 412 23.93 -7.22 -9.33
CA LEU A 412 25.15 -7.38 -8.52
C LEU A 412 25.15 -8.65 -7.66
N GLY A 413 24.15 -9.53 -7.81
CA GLY A 413 24.03 -10.77 -7.04
C GLY A 413 23.59 -10.54 -5.58
N TRP A 414 22.88 -9.45 -5.33
CA TRP A 414 22.21 -9.14 -4.07
C TRP A 414 20.69 -9.22 -4.24
N THR A 415 19.98 -9.43 -3.15
CA THR A 415 18.52 -9.33 -3.11
C THR A 415 18.15 -8.01 -2.44
N ALA A 416 17.26 -7.24 -3.04
CA ALA A 416 16.64 -6.11 -2.36
C ALA A 416 15.11 -6.31 -2.36
N GLU A 417 14.46 -5.96 -1.26
CA GLU A 417 13.01 -6.10 -1.11
C GLU A 417 12.40 -4.81 -0.54
N PRO A 418 11.35 -4.26 -1.19
CA PRO A 418 10.55 -3.20 -0.61
C PRO A 418 9.81 -3.68 0.66
N ILE A 419 9.78 -2.85 1.70
CA ILE A 419 9.09 -3.11 2.98
C ILE A 419 8.24 -1.88 3.33
N PHE A 420 6.93 -2.05 3.43
CA PHE A 420 6.05 -0.96 3.85
C PHE A 420 6.06 -0.82 5.37
N PHE A 421 6.44 0.36 5.86
CA PHE A 421 6.50 0.61 7.29
C PHE A 421 5.17 1.15 7.82
N ARG A 422 4.67 0.51 8.89
CA ARG A 422 3.59 1.00 9.75
C ARG A 422 4.01 0.83 11.20
N ASP A 423 3.53 1.72 12.07
CA ASP A 423 3.91 1.72 13.48
C ASP A 423 3.54 0.39 14.16
N GLU A 424 2.36 -0.16 13.87
CA GLU A 424 1.90 -1.45 14.39
C GLU A 424 2.74 -2.65 13.94
N TRP A 425 3.61 -2.49 12.93
CA TRP A 425 4.49 -3.54 12.41
C TRP A 425 5.94 -3.36 12.82
N LYS A 426 6.26 -2.32 13.59
CA LYS A 426 7.63 -1.96 13.97
C LYS A 426 8.41 -3.16 14.53
N GLU A 427 7.86 -3.90 15.49
CA GLU A 427 8.54 -5.05 16.11
C GLU A 427 8.83 -6.17 15.11
N ALA A 428 7.85 -6.48 14.25
CA ALA A 428 7.97 -7.54 13.25
C ALA A 428 8.99 -7.18 12.16
N ILE A 429 8.93 -5.95 11.65
CA ILE A 429 9.87 -5.42 10.65
C ILE A 429 11.29 -5.38 11.22
N THR A 430 11.47 -4.80 12.41
CA THR A 430 12.79 -4.71 13.05
C THR A 430 13.41 -6.09 13.22
N LYS A 431 12.65 -7.06 13.76
CA LYS A 431 13.13 -8.44 13.92
C LYS A 431 13.51 -9.05 12.58
N TYR A 432 12.63 -8.98 11.58
CA TYR A 432 12.86 -9.55 10.26
C TYR A 432 14.13 -8.98 9.60
N VAL A 433 14.29 -7.65 9.61
CA VAL A 433 15.45 -6.98 9.00
C VAL A 433 16.74 -7.35 9.72
N ILE A 434 16.73 -7.43 11.05
CA ILE A 434 17.91 -7.86 11.84
C ILE A 434 18.30 -9.30 11.53
N GLU A 435 17.33 -10.20 11.34
CA GLU A 435 17.58 -11.63 11.11
C GLU A 435 17.97 -11.95 9.67
N ASN A 436 17.57 -11.12 8.70
CA ASN A 436 17.65 -11.48 7.27
C ASN A 436 18.42 -10.48 6.39
N CYS A 437 18.64 -9.24 6.83
CA CYS A 437 19.23 -8.20 5.98
C CYS A 437 20.61 -7.74 6.48
N ASP A 438 21.44 -7.26 5.55
CA ASP A 438 22.73 -6.63 5.88
C ASP A 438 22.65 -5.11 5.93
N ALA A 439 21.69 -4.51 5.20
CA ALA A 439 21.51 -3.08 5.10
C ALA A 439 20.04 -2.69 4.90
N TYR A 440 19.73 -1.40 5.08
CA TYR A 440 18.47 -0.83 4.65
C TYR A 440 18.64 0.50 3.92
N ILE A 441 17.67 0.85 3.07
CA ILE A 441 17.53 2.15 2.39
C ILE A 441 16.15 2.72 2.76
N PRO A 442 16.06 3.85 3.48
CA PRO A 442 14.79 4.52 3.70
C PRO A 442 14.39 5.32 2.45
N ARG A 443 13.36 4.87 1.74
CA ARG A 443 12.69 5.60 0.64
C ARG A 443 11.31 6.12 1.06
N ILE A 444 11.20 6.49 2.34
CA ILE A 444 10.00 7.06 2.95
C ILE A 444 10.17 8.56 3.08
N ASN A 445 9.23 9.33 2.52
CA ASN A 445 9.03 10.69 2.98
C ASN A 445 8.29 10.63 4.32
N THR A 446 8.95 10.97 5.43
CA THR A 446 8.40 10.75 6.78
C THR A 446 7.14 11.57 7.07
N GLY A 447 6.89 12.64 6.30
CA GLY A 447 5.63 13.38 6.34
C GLY A 447 4.41 12.57 5.88
N ASN A 448 4.61 11.45 5.18
CA ASN A 448 3.55 10.53 4.77
C ASN A 448 3.24 9.47 5.84
N LEU A 449 3.99 9.41 6.95
CA LEU A 449 3.70 8.49 8.05
C LEU A 449 2.61 9.09 8.95
N PRO A 450 1.54 8.34 9.29
CA PRO A 450 0.35 8.88 9.96
C PRO A 450 0.65 9.45 11.36
N ASN A 451 1.64 8.91 12.06
CA ASN A 451 2.05 9.38 13.39
C ASN A 451 3.43 10.07 13.38
N GLY A 452 3.90 10.50 12.19
CA GLY A 452 5.22 11.09 12.00
C GLY A 452 6.36 10.08 12.09
N GLU A 453 7.57 10.58 12.31
CA GLU A 453 8.82 9.84 12.09
C GLU A 453 9.37 9.10 13.32
N ALA A 454 8.80 9.31 14.51
CA ALA A 454 9.44 8.90 15.76
C ALA A 454 9.60 7.37 15.88
N VAL A 455 8.53 6.63 15.60
CA VAL A 455 8.50 5.15 15.67
C VAL A 455 9.40 4.54 14.59
N PHE A 456 9.37 5.10 13.38
CA PHE A 456 10.25 4.70 12.28
C PHE A 456 11.73 4.91 12.64
N ASN A 457 12.10 6.10 13.12
CA ASN A 457 13.47 6.40 13.55
C ASN A 457 13.94 5.50 14.70
N GLN A 458 13.04 5.12 15.62
CA GLN A 458 13.36 4.14 16.66
C GLN A 458 13.67 2.76 16.08
N ALA A 459 12.87 2.28 15.12
CA ALA A 459 13.11 1.01 14.43
C ALA A 459 14.49 1.00 13.73
N LEU A 460 14.80 2.07 12.99
CA LEU A 460 16.07 2.23 12.30
C LEU A 460 17.27 2.22 13.27
N ARG A 461 17.14 2.83 14.46
CA ARG A 461 18.18 2.80 15.51
C ARG A 461 18.39 1.39 16.05
N GLU A 462 17.31 0.65 16.31
CA GLU A 462 17.38 -0.74 16.79
C GLU A 462 18.09 -1.65 15.76
N MET A 463 17.77 -1.50 14.46
CA MET A 463 18.43 -2.23 13.38
C MET A 463 19.93 -1.89 13.29
N CYS A 464 20.28 -0.60 13.35
CA CYS A 464 21.66 -0.14 13.35
C CYS A 464 22.46 -0.69 14.54
N ALA A 465 21.86 -0.67 15.74
CA ALA A 465 22.47 -1.20 16.96
C ALA A 465 22.74 -2.72 16.88
N ALA A 466 21.90 -3.46 16.15
CA ALA A 466 22.08 -4.89 15.90
C ALA A 466 23.13 -5.23 14.82
N GLY A 467 23.65 -4.21 14.12
CA GLY A 467 24.71 -4.34 13.12
C GLY A 467 24.25 -4.23 11.67
N VAL A 468 22.98 -3.91 11.41
CA VAL A 468 22.49 -3.57 10.06
C VAL A 468 23.15 -2.24 9.63
N VAL A 469 23.50 -2.12 8.34
CA VAL A 469 24.08 -0.90 7.77
C VAL A 469 22.92 0.03 7.38
N GLY A 470 22.76 1.12 8.13
CA GLY A 470 21.76 2.15 7.83
C GLY A 470 22.35 3.29 7.02
N THR A 471 21.63 3.71 5.98
CA THR A 471 22.08 4.81 5.11
C THR A 471 20.93 5.77 4.75
N PRO A 472 20.81 6.93 5.42
CA PRO A 472 21.64 7.40 6.54
C PRO A 472 21.30 6.72 7.88
N HIS A 473 22.25 6.75 8.83
CA HIS A 473 21.93 6.48 10.24
C HIS A 473 20.98 7.57 10.76
N PRO A 474 19.93 7.25 11.55
CA PRO A 474 18.94 8.23 12.00
C PRO A 474 19.54 9.46 12.70
N ASP A 475 20.59 9.27 13.49
CA ASP A 475 21.24 10.38 14.19
C ASP A 475 22.10 11.26 13.27
N THR A 476 22.62 10.71 12.15
CA THR A 476 23.28 11.52 11.11
C THR A 476 22.22 12.31 10.33
N LEU A 477 21.09 11.67 10.00
CA LEU A 477 19.97 12.29 9.30
C LEU A 477 19.50 13.56 10.04
N MET A 478 19.29 13.48 11.35
CA MET A 478 18.82 14.62 12.15
C MET A 478 19.76 15.83 12.14
N LYS A 479 21.08 15.62 12.00
CA LYS A 479 22.06 16.72 11.98
C LYS A 479 22.16 17.39 10.62
N TYR A 480 22.16 16.59 9.54
CA TYR A 480 22.30 17.10 8.19
C TYR A 480 21.01 17.71 7.63
N ASP A 481 19.86 17.10 7.91
CA ASP A 481 18.54 17.53 7.39
C ASP A 481 17.93 18.69 8.20
N SER A 482 18.60 19.10 9.28
CA SER A 482 18.24 20.27 10.09
C SER A 482 18.85 21.52 9.47
N LYS A 483 18.08 22.62 9.42
CA LYS A 483 18.65 23.90 8.98
C LYS A 483 19.72 24.40 9.97
N LEU A 484 19.75 23.89 11.21
CA LEU A 484 20.79 24.21 12.19
C LEU A 484 22.20 23.92 11.64
N SER A 485 22.33 22.99 10.68
CA SER A 485 23.57 22.72 9.96
C SER A 485 24.23 23.99 9.41
N LEU A 486 23.45 24.99 8.99
CA LEU A 486 23.97 26.28 8.52
C LEU A 486 24.69 27.06 9.64
N VAL A 487 24.18 26.98 10.86
CA VAL A 487 24.78 27.63 12.04
C VAL A 487 26.00 26.84 12.49
N ASP A 488 25.90 25.51 12.53
CA ASP A 488 27.02 24.64 12.91
C ASP A 488 28.22 24.78 11.96
N LEU A 489 27.97 25.16 10.70
CA LEU A 489 29.00 25.42 9.69
C LEU A 489 29.49 26.87 9.65
N ASN A 490 28.98 27.80 10.47
CA ASN A 490 29.27 29.24 10.34
C ASN A 490 30.73 29.64 10.66
N LYS A 491 31.53 28.73 11.23
CA LYS A 491 32.98 28.91 11.46
C LYS A 491 33.84 28.29 10.35
N THR A 492 33.20 27.79 9.30
CA THR A 492 33.85 27.13 8.17
C THR A 492 33.70 27.98 6.90
N PRO A 493 34.42 27.65 5.81
CA PRO A 493 34.20 28.30 4.53
C PRO A 493 32.80 28.08 3.92
N LEU A 494 31.98 27.18 4.47
CA LEU A 494 30.69 26.77 3.88
C LEU A 494 29.52 27.68 4.25
N SER A 495 29.55 28.36 5.40
CA SER A 495 28.42 29.19 5.87
C SER A 495 28.88 30.57 6.37
N PRO A 496 28.13 31.65 6.11
CA PRO A 496 28.47 32.98 6.60
C PRO A 496 28.57 33.02 8.13
N ALA A 497 29.62 33.67 8.65
CA ALA A 497 29.92 33.74 10.08
C ALA A 497 28.86 34.45 10.93
N ASP A 498 27.97 35.22 10.32
CA ASP A 498 26.84 35.92 10.95
C ASP A 498 25.52 35.14 10.79
N THR A 499 25.58 33.84 10.51
CA THR A 499 24.42 32.94 10.54
C THR A 499 24.18 32.48 11.96
N VAL A 500 22.99 32.74 12.50
CA VAL A 500 22.64 32.47 13.90
C VAL A 500 21.28 31.80 14.03
N ALA A 501 21.06 31.00 15.07
CA ALA A 501 19.76 30.44 15.42
C ALA A 501 19.20 31.13 16.67
N TYR A 502 17.88 31.38 16.65
CA TYR A 502 17.11 31.87 17.78
C TYR A 502 16.18 30.76 18.28
N PHE A 503 16.60 30.09 19.35
CA PHE A 503 15.81 29.01 19.96
C PHE A 503 14.67 29.54 20.83
N LYS A 504 14.82 30.77 21.35
CA LYS A 504 13.79 31.41 22.17
C LYS A 504 13.25 32.66 21.51
N TRP A 505 11.96 32.88 21.71
CA TRP A 505 11.24 34.07 21.26
C TRP A 505 11.95 35.38 21.67
N ASP A 506 12.30 35.50 22.95
CA ASP A 506 12.96 36.71 23.48
C ASP A 506 14.33 36.97 22.86
N GLU A 507 15.04 35.92 22.39
CA GLU A 507 16.32 36.06 21.71
C GLU A 507 16.15 36.65 20.31
N LEU A 508 15.13 36.21 19.55
CA LEU A 508 14.79 36.77 18.25
C LEU A 508 14.45 38.25 18.38
N VAL A 509 13.50 38.58 19.26
CA VAL A 509 13.00 39.97 19.44
C VAL A 509 14.12 40.91 19.88
N LYS A 510 15.04 40.43 20.72
CA LYS A 510 16.18 41.21 21.20
C LYS A 510 17.26 41.43 20.14
N ASN A 511 17.61 40.40 19.37
CA ASN A 511 18.84 40.39 18.58
C ASN A 511 18.61 40.64 17.09
N PHE A 512 17.50 40.19 16.52
CA PHE A 512 17.21 40.35 15.09
C PHE A 512 17.13 41.82 14.64
N PRO A 513 16.54 42.77 15.42
CA PRO A 513 16.52 44.18 15.03
C PRO A 513 17.91 44.77 14.85
N THR A 514 18.90 44.31 15.63
CA THR A 514 20.31 44.69 15.48
C THR A 514 20.94 44.00 14.26
N SER A 515 20.67 42.71 14.05
CA SER A 515 21.19 41.95 12.90
C SER A 515 20.77 42.57 11.57
N LEU A 516 19.51 43.00 11.45
CA LEU A 516 18.94 43.64 10.27
C LEU A 516 19.62 44.97 9.89
N THR A 517 20.36 45.59 10.82
CA THR A 517 21.15 46.80 10.49
C THR A 517 22.36 46.52 9.61
N ASN A 518 22.81 45.25 9.53
CA ASN A 518 23.95 44.87 8.69
C ASN A 518 23.59 44.71 7.21
N GLY A 519 22.30 44.77 6.87
CA GLY A 519 21.78 44.56 5.52
C GLY A 519 20.55 43.67 5.55
N GLU A 520 20.08 43.28 4.37
CA GLU A 520 18.93 42.39 4.23
C GLU A 520 19.22 41.01 4.85
N ARG A 521 18.21 40.44 5.50
CA ARG A 521 18.31 39.15 6.19
C ARG A 521 17.32 38.15 5.62
N VAL A 522 17.59 36.88 5.83
CA VAL A 522 16.70 35.77 5.52
C VAL A 522 16.43 35.01 6.82
N LEU A 523 15.18 35.08 7.29
CA LEU A 523 14.70 34.24 8.39
C LEU A 523 14.19 32.91 7.83
N LYS A 524 14.63 31.78 8.38
CA LYS A 524 14.20 30.44 7.96
C LYS A 524 13.71 29.63 9.16
N GLN A 525 12.52 29.03 9.07
CA GLN A 525 12.10 28.01 10.02
C GLN A 525 12.83 26.68 9.82
N ASN A 526 13.08 25.94 10.90
CA ASN A 526 13.77 24.65 10.83
C ASN A 526 13.00 23.63 9.98
N ARG A 527 11.74 23.33 10.37
CA ARG A 527 10.89 22.33 9.70
C ARG A 527 9.91 23.00 8.75
N GLY A 528 10.31 23.15 7.49
CA GLY A 528 9.49 23.71 6.42
C GLY A 528 10.07 23.33 5.06
N SER A 529 9.21 22.97 4.12
CA SER A 529 9.57 22.55 2.76
C SER A 529 9.01 23.55 1.74
N THR A 530 9.53 23.52 0.52
CA THR A 530 9.01 24.31 -0.62
C THR A 530 8.97 25.83 -0.41
N GLY A 531 9.76 26.38 0.51
CA GLY A 531 9.85 27.81 0.76
C GLY A 531 8.99 28.32 1.93
N GLU A 532 8.20 27.46 2.56
CA GLU A 532 7.34 27.83 3.69
C GLU A 532 8.17 28.35 4.88
N GLY A 533 7.82 29.52 5.40
CA GLY A 533 8.50 30.12 6.54
C GLY A 533 9.95 30.54 6.27
N ILE A 534 10.26 30.83 5.00
CA ILE A 534 11.52 31.44 4.57
C ILE A 534 11.22 32.87 4.10
N TRP A 535 11.72 33.85 4.84
CA TRP A 535 11.39 35.26 4.66
C TRP A 535 12.65 36.09 4.39
N ARG A 536 12.72 36.74 3.23
CA ARG A 536 13.65 37.86 3.00
C ARG A 536 13.09 39.08 3.70
N VAL A 537 13.87 39.70 4.59
CA VAL A 537 13.47 40.84 5.40
C VAL A 537 14.41 42.01 5.11
N GLN A 538 13.81 43.14 4.76
CA GLN A 538 14.50 44.36 4.35
C GLN A 538 13.95 45.54 5.15
N VAL A 539 14.81 46.46 5.56
CA VAL A 539 14.35 47.75 6.09
C VAL A 539 13.67 48.54 4.96
N ALA A 540 12.51 49.15 5.22
CA ALA A 540 11.80 49.93 4.21
C ALA A 540 12.59 51.18 3.80
N GLU A 541 12.36 51.65 2.56
CA GLU A 541 12.99 52.86 2.04
C GLU A 541 12.71 54.09 2.94
N GLY A 542 13.73 54.93 3.13
CA GLY A 542 13.64 56.15 3.93
C GLY A 542 13.84 56.00 5.44
N VAL A 543 13.97 54.77 5.97
CA VAL A 543 14.35 54.54 7.37
C VAL A 543 15.85 54.73 7.56
N GLN A 544 16.25 55.52 8.57
CA GLN A 544 17.65 55.71 8.93
C GLN A 544 18.16 54.50 9.73
N VAL A 545 19.24 53.88 9.24
CA VAL A 545 19.85 52.69 9.86
C VAL A 545 21.24 53.03 10.38
N VAL A 546 21.45 52.85 11.69
CA VAL A 546 22.77 52.93 12.33
C VAL A 546 23.24 51.51 12.62
N LYS A 547 24.30 51.07 11.95
CA LYS A 547 24.85 49.71 12.13
C LYS A 547 25.14 49.40 13.59
N GLY A 548 24.65 48.27 14.08
CA GLY A 548 24.85 47.79 15.45
C GLY A 548 23.90 48.37 16.50
N GLN A 549 23.03 49.34 16.14
CA GLN A 549 22.00 49.85 17.03
C GLN A 549 20.65 49.20 16.72
N ALA A 550 20.04 48.54 17.70
CA ALA A 550 18.74 47.88 17.51
C ALA A 550 17.69 48.81 16.92
N LEU A 551 17.02 48.37 15.85
CA LEU A 551 15.90 49.08 15.25
C LEU A 551 14.68 49.10 16.20
N PRO A 552 13.96 50.24 16.32
CA PRO A 552 12.70 50.30 17.05
C PRO A 552 11.65 49.32 16.51
N LEU A 553 10.78 48.76 17.37
CA LEU A 553 9.79 47.76 16.96
C LEU A 553 8.72 48.29 15.98
N ASP A 554 8.51 49.60 15.91
CA ASP A 554 7.64 50.27 14.95
C ASP A 554 8.34 50.54 13.59
N THR A 555 9.61 50.14 13.43
CA THR A 555 10.34 50.25 12.17
C THR A 555 9.62 49.49 11.05
N LYS A 556 9.36 50.20 9.94
CA LYS A 556 8.76 49.61 8.74
C LYS A 556 9.77 48.74 7.99
N ILE A 557 9.32 47.55 7.60
CA ILE A 557 10.09 46.55 6.86
C ILE A 557 9.30 46.02 5.67
N LYS A 558 10.02 45.53 4.68
CA LYS A 558 9.51 44.78 3.53
C LYS A 558 9.92 43.33 3.70
N CYS A 559 8.94 42.43 3.65
CA CYS A 559 9.12 41.00 3.80
C CYS A 559 8.72 40.30 2.50
N THR A 560 9.49 39.33 2.02
CA THR A 560 9.14 38.49 0.86
C THR A 560 9.22 37.03 1.26
N GLU A 561 8.13 36.27 1.11
CA GLU A 561 8.13 34.84 1.44
C GLU A 561 8.56 33.99 0.23
N ALA A 562 9.36 32.95 0.46
CA ALA A 562 9.87 32.10 -0.62
C ALA A 562 8.80 31.15 -1.23
N VAL A 563 7.64 30.97 -0.62
CA VAL A 563 6.60 30.05 -1.12
C VAL A 563 6.19 30.41 -2.55
N ASP A 564 5.89 31.68 -2.78
CA ASP A 564 5.37 32.21 -4.04
C ASP A 564 5.99 33.57 -4.43
N ASN A 565 6.97 34.05 -3.65
CA ASN A 565 7.60 35.35 -3.78
C ASN A 565 6.64 36.55 -3.55
N HIS A 566 5.53 36.37 -2.81
CA HIS A 566 4.69 37.50 -2.44
C HIS A 566 5.42 38.46 -1.49
N VAL A 567 5.04 39.73 -1.55
CA VAL A 567 5.63 40.81 -0.75
C VAL A 567 4.62 41.32 0.25
N GLU A 568 5.05 41.46 1.50
CA GLU A 568 4.29 42.06 2.58
C GLU A 568 5.05 43.23 3.21
N HIS A 569 4.30 44.20 3.75
CA HIS A 569 4.86 45.35 4.46
C HIS A 569 4.39 45.31 5.90
N HIS A 570 5.34 45.34 6.82
CA HIS A 570 5.10 45.17 8.25
C HIS A 570 5.85 46.23 9.06
N THR A 571 5.47 46.42 10.32
CA THR A 571 6.43 46.85 11.34
C THR A 571 7.19 45.62 11.86
N LEU A 572 8.39 45.82 12.44
CA LEU A 572 9.10 44.73 13.13
C LEU A 572 8.21 44.01 14.14
N GLU A 573 7.41 44.76 14.92
CA GLU A 573 6.46 44.20 15.89
C GLU A 573 5.41 43.28 15.22
N SER A 574 4.77 43.73 14.13
CA SER A 574 3.76 42.93 13.43
C SER A 574 4.35 41.69 12.75
N PHE A 575 5.56 41.78 12.22
CA PHE A 575 6.25 40.65 11.62
C PHE A 575 6.69 39.64 12.68
N PHE A 576 7.11 40.10 13.86
CA PHE A 576 7.33 39.22 14.99
C PHE A 576 6.04 38.47 15.37
N LYS A 577 4.89 39.14 15.49
CA LYS A 577 3.62 38.45 15.73
C LYS A 577 3.31 37.37 14.69
N LEU A 578 3.67 37.58 13.42
CA LEU A 578 3.57 36.55 12.36
C LEU A 578 4.51 35.37 12.62
N CYS A 579 5.74 35.61 13.10
CA CYS A 579 6.74 34.59 13.39
C CYS A 579 6.46 33.75 14.66
N GLU A 580 5.58 34.20 15.56
CA GLU A 580 5.23 33.44 16.78
C GLU A 580 4.75 32.01 16.46
N LYS A 581 4.08 31.81 15.33
CA LYS A 581 3.58 30.50 14.89
C LYS A 581 4.70 29.45 14.80
N TYR A 582 5.92 29.87 14.49
CA TYR A 582 7.07 28.96 14.37
C TYR A 582 7.56 28.46 15.73
N TYR A 583 7.25 29.14 16.85
CA TYR A 583 7.67 28.72 18.19
C TYR A 583 6.61 27.89 18.93
N ARG A 584 5.45 27.60 18.31
CA ARG A 584 4.37 26.81 18.92
C ARG A 584 4.57 25.30 18.82
N VAL A 585 5.58 24.86 18.09
CA VAL A 585 5.96 23.45 17.93
C VAL A 585 7.20 23.19 18.79
N GLU A 586 7.21 22.08 19.54
CA GLU A 586 8.36 21.69 20.36
C GLU A 586 9.65 21.59 19.51
N GLU A 587 10.78 22.03 20.08
CA GLU A 587 12.12 21.99 19.47
C GLU A 587 12.29 22.79 18.16
N ASN A 588 11.41 23.75 17.86
CA ASN A 588 11.56 24.61 16.67
C ASN A 588 12.37 25.89 16.96
N PHE A 589 12.97 26.47 15.91
CA PHE A 589 13.79 27.69 15.96
C PHE A 589 13.78 28.42 14.62
N LEU A 590 14.17 29.70 14.62
CA LEU A 590 14.42 30.48 13.42
C LEU A 590 15.92 30.69 13.20
N ILE A 591 16.36 30.53 11.97
CA ILE A 591 17.71 30.90 11.54
C ILE A 591 17.68 32.27 10.90
N ASP A 592 18.62 33.10 11.29
CA ASP A 592 18.91 34.38 10.68
C ASP A 592 20.23 34.29 9.90
N MET A 593 20.14 34.48 8.58
CA MET A 593 21.27 34.47 7.65
C MET A 593 21.23 35.75 6.80
N ARG A 594 22.39 36.26 6.38
CA ARG A 594 22.41 37.38 5.43
C ARG A 594 21.71 36.99 4.11
N PHE A 595 21.04 37.94 3.48
CA PHE A 595 20.57 37.75 2.11
C PHE A 595 21.77 37.72 1.14
N LEU A 596 21.72 36.80 0.17
CA LEU A 596 22.76 36.62 -0.84
C LEU A 596 22.22 37.08 -2.20
N PRO A 597 22.54 38.30 -2.69
CA PRO A 597 21.89 38.90 -3.85
C PRO A 597 22.07 38.12 -5.16
N ARG A 598 23.18 37.38 -5.29
CA ARG A 598 23.45 36.54 -6.47
C ARG A 598 22.56 35.29 -6.55
N ILE A 599 21.62 35.08 -5.61
CA ILE A 599 20.52 34.12 -5.79
C ILE A 599 19.73 34.35 -7.10
N LYS A 600 19.75 35.59 -7.64
CA LYS A 600 19.20 35.91 -8.97
C LYS A 600 19.90 35.17 -10.12
N GLU A 601 21.17 34.81 -9.95
CA GLU A 601 21.91 33.97 -10.90
C GLU A 601 21.50 32.50 -10.76
N GLY A 602 21.00 32.10 -9.60
CA GLY A 602 20.44 30.80 -9.29
C GLY A 602 21.10 30.14 -8.08
N GLU A 603 20.43 29.13 -7.55
CA GLU A 603 20.96 28.18 -6.57
C GLU A 603 21.49 26.96 -7.31
N VAL A 604 22.65 26.44 -6.90
CA VAL A 604 23.31 25.29 -7.52
C VAL A 604 23.27 24.12 -6.54
N ARG A 605 22.50 23.07 -6.87
CA ARG A 605 22.38 21.84 -6.09
C ARG A 605 23.30 20.77 -6.63
N ILE A 606 24.18 20.24 -5.79
CA ILE A 606 25.00 19.06 -6.10
C ILE A 606 24.25 17.82 -5.59
N PHE A 607 24.00 16.84 -6.45
CA PHE A 607 23.52 15.52 -6.04
C PHE A 607 24.70 14.55 -5.87
N LEU A 608 24.74 13.84 -4.74
CA LEU A 608 25.83 12.98 -4.34
C LEU A 608 25.36 11.55 -4.07
N MET A 609 26.19 10.59 -4.47
CA MET A 609 26.13 9.20 -4.02
C MET A 609 27.41 8.89 -3.23
N GLY A 610 27.28 8.67 -1.93
CA GLY A 610 28.41 8.73 -0.99
C GLY A 610 29.08 10.09 -1.10
N THR A 611 30.37 10.12 -1.39
CA THR A 611 31.13 11.37 -1.60
C THR A 611 31.30 11.75 -3.08
N LYS A 612 30.72 10.97 -4.00
CA LYS A 612 30.83 11.18 -5.45
C LYS A 612 29.69 12.08 -5.96
N PRO A 613 29.99 13.25 -6.55
CA PRO A 613 28.99 14.04 -7.27
C PRO A 613 28.54 13.29 -8.53
N LEU A 614 27.23 13.15 -8.75
CA LEU A 614 26.69 12.51 -9.95
C LEU A 614 26.17 13.53 -10.96
N PHE A 615 25.46 14.55 -10.50
CA PHE A 615 24.96 15.63 -11.35
C PHE A 615 24.70 16.89 -10.54
N VAL A 616 24.52 18.00 -11.26
CA VAL A 616 24.25 19.33 -10.71
C VAL A 616 22.89 19.81 -11.23
N ILE A 617 22.11 20.46 -10.38
CA ILE A 617 20.88 21.16 -10.75
C ILE A 617 21.09 22.65 -10.53
N HIS A 618 21.06 23.44 -11.60
CA HIS A 618 21.03 24.88 -11.52
C HIS A 618 19.57 25.35 -11.49
N LYS A 619 19.15 25.89 -10.35
CA LYS A 619 17.79 26.34 -10.05
C LYS A 619 17.73 27.86 -10.08
N LYS A 620 17.19 28.43 -11.15
CA LYS A 620 17.10 29.88 -11.31
C LYS A 620 15.72 30.39 -10.87
N PRO A 621 15.62 31.31 -9.88
CA PRO A 621 14.35 31.92 -9.48
C PRO A 621 13.62 32.58 -10.65
N ALA A 622 12.31 32.77 -10.47
CA ALA A 622 11.49 33.51 -11.43
C ALA A 622 12.07 34.91 -11.69
N ASP A 623 12.02 35.37 -12.94
CA ASP A 623 12.49 36.70 -13.34
C ASP A 623 11.46 37.79 -12.95
N LYS A 624 11.32 37.99 -11.64
CA LYS A 624 10.50 39.02 -11.00
C LYS A 624 11.35 39.81 -10.02
N GLN A 625 11.04 41.08 -9.81
CA GLN A 625 11.85 42.02 -9.01
C GLN A 625 12.26 41.44 -7.64
N ASP A 626 11.31 40.94 -6.86
CA ASP A 626 11.57 40.47 -5.49
C ASP A 626 11.76 38.96 -5.37
N ALA A 627 11.63 38.21 -6.47
CA ALA A 627 11.72 36.76 -6.43
C ALA A 627 13.12 36.27 -6.06
N PHE A 628 13.21 35.38 -5.07
CA PHE A 628 14.46 34.77 -4.63
C PHE A 628 14.32 33.26 -4.40
N SER A 629 13.10 32.73 -4.44
CA SER A 629 12.85 31.31 -4.27
C SER A 629 13.31 30.50 -5.49
N ALA A 630 14.03 29.42 -5.21
CA ALA A 630 14.55 28.50 -6.22
C ALA A 630 13.68 27.24 -6.36
N THR A 631 12.40 27.29 -5.96
CA THR A 631 11.47 26.15 -6.06
C THR A 631 10.65 26.20 -7.34
N LEU A 632 10.34 25.03 -7.93
CA LEU A 632 9.44 24.95 -9.10
C LEU A 632 8.07 25.59 -8.83
N PHE A 633 7.51 25.41 -7.62
CA PHE A 633 6.22 25.99 -7.23
C PHE A 633 6.20 27.52 -7.27
N SER A 634 7.35 28.15 -6.99
CA SER A 634 7.50 29.60 -7.03
C SER A 634 7.80 30.16 -8.43
N GLY A 635 7.90 29.28 -9.44
CA GLY A 635 8.18 29.63 -10.84
C GLY A 635 9.66 29.58 -11.24
N ALA A 636 10.51 28.90 -10.47
CA ALA A 636 11.92 28.70 -10.84
C ALA A 636 12.07 27.75 -12.05
N THR A 637 13.16 27.90 -12.80
CA THR A 637 13.54 27.01 -13.90
C THR A 637 14.75 26.17 -13.52
N TYR A 638 14.72 24.86 -13.80
CA TYR A 638 15.79 23.93 -13.44
C TYR A 638 16.55 23.49 -14.70
N LYS A 639 17.87 23.50 -14.62
CA LYS A 639 18.77 22.92 -15.63
C LYS A 639 19.62 21.83 -14.98
N TYR A 640 19.64 20.65 -15.59
CA TYR A 640 20.46 19.52 -15.14
C TYR A 640 21.76 19.50 -15.93
N GLU A 641 22.88 19.41 -15.23
CA GLU A 641 24.22 19.49 -15.78
C GLU A 641 25.14 18.45 -15.13
N SER A 642 26.25 18.13 -15.80
CA SER A 642 27.25 17.25 -15.23
C SER A 642 28.15 18.02 -14.25
N PRO A 643 28.80 17.34 -13.27
CA PRO A 643 29.73 17.99 -12.35
C PRO A 643 30.87 18.76 -13.05
N GLU A 644 31.29 18.32 -14.24
CA GLU A 644 32.34 18.95 -15.04
C GLU A 644 31.96 20.35 -15.57
N ALA A 645 30.66 20.67 -15.61
CA ALA A 645 30.20 22.03 -15.92
C ALA A 645 30.47 23.02 -14.78
N TRP A 646 30.76 22.53 -13.56
CA TRP A 646 30.96 23.33 -12.35
C TRP A 646 32.27 22.99 -11.62
N PRO A 647 33.44 23.01 -12.30
CA PRO A 647 34.68 22.44 -11.78
C PRO A 647 35.19 23.12 -10.50
N GLU A 648 35.04 24.45 -10.39
CA GLU A 648 35.48 25.20 -9.21
C GLU A 648 34.58 24.93 -7.99
N LEU A 649 33.26 24.83 -8.18
CA LEU A 649 32.33 24.45 -7.11
C LEU A 649 32.60 23.03 -6.63
N ILE A 650 32.77 22.07 -7.54
CA ILE A 650 33.06 20.68 -7.17
C ILE A 650 34.38 20.60 -6.40
N LYS A 651 35.43 21.25 -6.89
CA LYS A 651 36.74 21.29 -6.21
C LYS A 651 36.64 21.93 -4.82
N PHE A 652 35.93 23.05 -4.70
CA PHE A 652 35.67 23.71 -3.42
C PHE A 652 34.92 22.76 -2.47
N PHE A 653 33.81 22.20 -2.90
CA PHE A 653 32.98 21.32 -2.09
C PHE A 653 33.74 20.08 -1.61
N THR A 654 34.50 19.42 -2.49
CA THR A 654 35.34 18.27 -2.11
C THR A 654 36.35 18.65 -1.04
N SER A 655 36.96 19.84 -1.11
CA SER A 655 37.88 20.32 -0.08
C SER A 655 37.21 20.59 1.28
N CYS A 656 35.88 20.73 1.30
CA CYS A 656 35.11 21.03 2.50
C CYS A 656 34.41 19.81 3.12
N LEU A 657 34.53 18.60 2.54
CA LEU A 657 33.89 17.38 3.08
C LEU A 657 34.30 17.08 4.53
N GLN A 658 35.53 17.40 4.91
CA GLN A 658 36.00 17.22 6.28
C GLN A 658 35.29 18.17 7.26
N TYR A 659 34.99 19.41 6.85
CA TYR A 659 34.22 20.34 7.69
C TYR A 659 32.81 19.83 7.96
N LEU A 660 32.16 19.22 6.96
CA LEU A 660 30.85 18.58 7.14
C LEU A 660 30.96 17.41 8.13
N THR A 661 31.98 16.57 7.98
CA THR A 661 32.25 15.45 8.90
C THR A 661 32.45 15.90 10.34
N ASP A 662 33.29 16.92 10.54
CA ASP A 662 33.67 17.39 11.87
C ASP A 662 32.53 18.08 12.61
N ASN A 663 31.62 18.74 11.88
CA ASN A 663 30.53 19.53 12.49
C ASN A 663 29.18 18.80 12.51
N LEU A 664 28.86 18.01 11.48
CA LEU A 664 27.54 17.40 11.30
C LEU A 664 27.56 15.87 11.44
N GLY A 665 28.74 15.24 11.41
CA GLY A 665 28.91 13.79 11.50
C GLY A 665 29.40 13.17 10.18
N ASP A 666 29.84 11.91 10.24
CA ASP A 666 30.57 11.25 9.15
C ASP A 666 29.75 11.15 7.84
N VAL A 667 30.21 11.86 6.80
CA VAL A 667 29.63 11.85 5.45
C VAL A 667 29.65 10.45 4.82
N GLU A 668 30.57 9.56 5.22
CA GLU A 668 30.62 8.18 4.72
C GLU A 668 29.41 7.35 5.17
N THR A 669 28.63 7.82 6.15
CA THR A 669 27.41 7.13 6.60
C THR A 669 26.18 7.45 5.74
N ILE A 670 26.30 8.42 4.82
CA ILE A 670 25.21 8.89 3.95
C ILE A 670 25.33 8.17 2.59
N LEU A 671 24.19 7.73 2.04
CA LEU A 671 24.12 7.06 0.72
C LEU A 671 23.79 8.07 -0.37
N ASP A 672 22.61 8.68 -0.35
CA ASP A 672 22.22 9.74 -1.28
C ASP A 672 21.93 11.04 -0.53
N TRP A 673 22.46 12.15 -1.04
CA TRP A 673 22.29 13.46 -0.44
C TRP A 673 22.50 14.60 -1.43
N THR A 674 22.03 15.80 -1.06
CA THR A 674 22.23 17.01 -1.86
C THR A 674 22.71 18.17 -1.01
N CYS A 675 23.58 18.99 -1.59
CA CYS A 675 24.02 20.26 -1.01
C CYS A 675 23.72 21.39 -1.97
N ASP A 676 23.09 22.45 -1.46
CA ASP A 676 22.64 23.59 -2.25
C ASP A 676 23.51 24.80 -1.95
N PHE A 677 23.93 25.49 -3.01
CA PHE A 677 24.85 26.62 -2.92
C PHE A 677 24.27 27.86 -3.59
N ILE A 678 24.49 29.00 -2.95
CA ILE A 678 24.23 30.32 -3.53
C ILE A 678 25.58 31.01 -3.73
N LEU A 679 25.75 31.63 -4.90
CA LEU A 679 26.96 32.36 -5.24
C LEU A 679 27.05 33.65 -4.41
N ASP A 680 28.28 34.09 -4.20
CA ASP A 680 28.68 35.38 -3.65
C ASP A 680 30.01 35.79 -4.29
N THR A 681 30.53 36.97 -3.98
CA THR A 681 31.80 37.46 -4.53
C THR A 681 32.81 37.62 -3.40
N ASP A 682 33.99 37.03 -3.54
CA ASP A 682 35.09 37.22 -2.59
C ASP A 682 35.75 38.60 -2.72
N GLU A 683 36.69 38.91 -1.82
CA GLU A 683 37.44 40.17 -1.81
C GLU A 683 38.28 40.42 -3.08
N ASN A 684 38.54 39.38 -3.88
CA ASN A 684 39.29 39.44 -5.13
C ASN A 684 38.38 39.42 -6.38
N GLY A 685 37.06 39.48 -6.21
CA GLY A 685 36.10 39.44 -7.31
C GLY A 685 35.83 38.04 -7.86
N LYS A 686 36.26 36.97 -7.19
CA LYS A 686 36.03 35.58 -7.61
C LYS A 686 34.73 35.03 -7.01
N ASP A 687 34.19 34.00 -7.65
CA ASP A 687 33.02 33.28 -7.14
C ASP A 687 33.33 32.65 -5.79
N LYS A 688 32.44 32.89 -4.84
CA LYS A 688 32.38 32.26 -3.53
C LYS A 688 31.05 31.53 -3.42
N TYR A 689 31.03 30.40 -2.72
CA TYR A 689 29.84 29.57 -2.57
C TYR A 689 29.46 29.46 -1.10
N TRP A 690 28.20 29.77 -0.80
CA TRP A 690 27.62 29.58 0.53
C TRP A 690 26.56 28.50 0.48
N ILE A 691 26.62 27.57 1.43
CA ILE A 691 25.60 26.53 1.56
C ILE A 691 24.27 27.17 2.00
N SER A 692 23.20 26.87 1.29
CA SER A 692 21.84 27.34 1.59
C SER A 692 21.00 26.26 2.26
N GLU A 693 21.22 25.00 1.89
CA GLU A 693 20.48 23.84 2.40
C GLU A 693 21.29 22.54 2.18
N VAL A 694 21.10 21.58 3.08
CA VAL A 694 21.55 20.19 2.91
C VAL A 694 20.35 19.29 3.09
N ASN A 695 20.19 18.31 2.20
CA ASN A 695 19.11 17.32 2.28
C ASN A 695 19.70 15.92 2.24
N VAL A 696 19.25 15.04 3.13
CA VAL A 696 19.74 13.65 3.26
C VAL A 696 18.62 12.61 3.37
N SER A 697 17.36 13.04 3.31
CA SER A 697 16.19 12.18 3.45
C SER A 697 15.42 12.06 2.12
N CYS A 698 15.17 10.81 1.69
CA CYS A 698 14.25 10.45 0.59
C CYS A 698 14.35 11.32 -0.69
N ILE A 699 15.56 11.54 -1.19
CA ILE A 699 15.78 12.51 -2.28
C ILE A 699 15.26 11.98 -3.62
N GLY A 700 14.50 12.80 -4.33
CA GLY A 700 13.96 12.45 -5.64
C GLY A 700 15.00 12.54 -6.75
N PHE A 701 15.35 11.40 -7.35
CA PHE A 701 16.18 11.30 -8.57
C PHE A 701 15.49 10.52 -9.68
N THR A 702 14.20 10.24 -9.53
CA THR A 702 13.38 9.40 -10.40
C THR A 702 13.45 9.71 -11.90
N ASN A 703 13.63 10.98 -12.27
CA ASN A 703 13.69 11.37 -13.68
C ASN A 703 15.06 11.03 -14.31
N GLN A 704 16.06 10.66 -13.50
CA GLN A 704 17.46 10.46 -13.88
C GLN A 704 17.89 8.99 -13.73
N LEU A 705 16.95 8.05 -13.88
CA LEU A 705 17.26 6.62 -13.84
C LEU A 705 18.06 6.15 -15.07
N ASP A 706 18.01 6.92 -16.16
CA ASP A 706 18.70 6.65 -17.42
C ASP A 706 20.22 6.80 -17.33
N ILE A 707 20.72 7.62 -16.39
CA ILE A 707 22.16 7.81 -16.16
C ILE A 707 22.75 6.79 -15.15
N GLY A 708 21.96 5.82 -14.69
CA GLY A 708 22.43 4.70 -13.87
C GLY A 708 22.60 4.97 -12.37
N ILE A 709 21.87 5.93 -11.81
CA ILE A 709 21.94 6.29 -10.38
C ILE A 709 21.65 5.08 -9.47
N GLN A 710 20.72 4.22 -9.86
CA GLN A 710 20.34 3.01 -9.14
C GLN A 710 21.48 1.99 -9.07
N GLN A 711 22.30 1.87 -10.12
CA GLN A 711 23.50 1.02 -10.10
C GLN A 711 24.58 1.61 -9.17
N GLU A 712 24.82 2.92 -9.24
CA GLU A 712 25.77 3.61 -8.35
C GLU A 712 25.33 3.48 -6.88
N MET A 713 24.03 3.61 -6.60
CA MET A 713 23.45 3.40 -5.28
C MET A 713 23.70 1.98 -4.75
N ALA A 714 23.41 0.97 -5.57
CA ALA A 714 23.62 -0.42 -5.17
C ALA A 714 25.09 -0.71 -4.90
N GLN A 715 26.00 -0.27 -5.78
CA GLN A 715 27.44 -0.42 -5.62
C GLN A 715 27.96 0.26 -4.35
N GLU A 716 27.55 1.50 -4.10
CA GLU A 716 27.99 2.27 -2.94
C GLU A 716 27.48 1.65 -1.63
N LEU A 717 26.22 1.21 -1.57
CA LEU A 717 25.71 0.54 -0.37
C LEU A 717 26.45 -0.78 -0.11
N ILE A 718 26.66 -1.59 -1.15
CA ILE A 718 27.42 -2.85 -1.05
C ILE A 718 28.83 -2.59 -0.52
N ARG A 719 29.52 -1.57 -1.04
CA ARG A 719 30.84 -1.14 -0.55
C ARG A 719 30.79 -0.80 0.94
N LYS A 720 29.80 -0.01 1.38
CA LYS A 720 29.62 0.34 2.80
C LYS A 720 29.37 -0.90 3.66
N VAL A 721 28.59 -1.86 3.18
CA VAL A 721 28.36 -3.13 3.91
C VAL A 721 29.65 -3.92 4.09
N TYR A 722 30.41 -4.12 3.02
CA TYR A 722 31.69 -4.83 3.08
C TYR A 722 32.69 -4.16 4.03
N LYS A 723 32.77 -2.81 3.98
CA LYS A 723 33.60 -2.01 4.88
C LYS A 723 33.19 -2.20 6.35
N LYS A 724 31.89 -2.13 6.68
CA LYS A 724 31.40 -2.30 8.06
C LYS A 724 31.56 -3.73 8.58
N LYS A 725 31.38 -4.73 7.70
CA LYS A 725 31.42 -6.16 8.06
C LYS A 725 32.80 -6.81 7.91
N GLY A 726 33.84 -6.04 7.60
CA GLY A 726 35.24 -6.50 7.61
C GLY A 726 35.58 -7.58 6.57
N THR A 727 34.84 -7.63 5.47
CA THR A 727 35.04 -8.60 4.38
C THR A 727 35.53 -7.85 3.15
N GLN A 728 36.85 -7.68 3.03
CA GLN A 728 37.50 -7.20 1.80
C GLN A 728 37.58 -8.33 0.77
#